data_AF-A0A9D6IG28-F1
#
_entry.id   AF-A0A9D6IG28-F1
#
_cell.length_a   1.000
_cell.length_b   1.000
_cell.length_c   1.000
_cell.angle_alpha   90.00
_cell.angle_beta   90.00
_cell.angle_gamma   90.00
#
_symmetry.space_group_name_H-M   'P 1'
#
loop_
_entity.id
_entity.type
_entity.pdbx_description
1 polymer ?
#
loop_
_entity_poly.entity_id
_entity_poly.type
_entity_poly.pdbx_seq_one_letter_code
_entity_poly.pdbx_strand_id
1 'polypeptide(L)'
;MQDGQEPVQSAVGSFDIEVFSSGRGRRSTCSRFKVHCDAIALHEKEILLLSVAGSETAVKALTAGLRSSTKDQKRIDYTAHVGSVNESLLSKCPDGYRVYRTKFDYGLWHVLCLGQREGFMPVVTDETLWQLLQSPHFTTPLLREWVPWLHGEMRKKGIIVPLTQRGCDAGLVLANNDTLDELVRFGLRHRHLTINGQPHGHSKINGTAWSSEVKNLEEYLLAYGPLLGKQAELALEPLHVPGQHALPALNLLRPPFEAQSHVIEAARKALRRQKCVMLIGEMGTGKTIMGLSAVHSHASGRPYRALVFCPGQLVNKWEREIQETIPGAEIIQIESWKNLLHLNRSSKPTGVEWYIIARDRAKLGAKWKPACQVRTKVIDGFLRCPQCGRRLVDDKREPLIVGQPGKNGQAGTGLWKRRTRCEWVFSDHRPEPDNDANEADRLVNGCGSPLWQMTGELRRYEPALLIKRRLKNFFKYLILDELHEEKGADTAQGHAAAALAAACRKVIALTGTLIGGYAEHLRPLLFRLSPQSLVQEGLGWSDTTAFNERYGRIETRITERSGGRSDDNRMSRGSKTTTKMVRPGIMPPLFGRHLIDKCVFLSLNEVSDRLPPLTEECVPVRMDQELAAAYRDEVQEPLVEAIKEMMKRRDRRLLGAMVQTLLAYPDYCPVQTKFWDRAASIYVALCRW
;
A
#
# COMPACT_ATOMS: atom_id res chain seq x y z
N MET A 1 -38.78 18.77 52.39
CA MET A 1 -38.40 17.35 52.55
C MET A 1 -37.31 17.12 51.52
N GLN A 2 -36.05 17.30 51.94
CA GLN A 2 -35.09 16.21 52.23
C GLN A 2 -34.69 15.54 50.89
N ASP A 3 -33.45 15.65 50.39
CA ASP A 3 -32.19 15.46 51.11
C ASP A 3 -31.05 16.35 50.60
N GLY A 4 -30.40 17.04 51.54
CA GLY A 4 -29.02 17.47 51.37
C GLY A 4 -28.11 16.28 51.67
N GLN A 5 -27.37 15.81 50.67
CA GLN A 5 -26.26 14.88 50.92
C GLN A 5 -25.08 15.69 51.48
N GLU A 6 -24.78 15.47 52.76
CA GLU A 6 -23.54 15.90 53.40
C GLU A 6 -22.31 15.39 52.62
N PRO A 7 -21.20 16.16 52.58
CA PRO A 7 -19.97 15.68 51.97
C PRO A 7 -19.45 14.46 52.74
N VAL A 8 -19.25 13.35 52.02
CA VAL A 8 -18.65 12.12 52.52
C VAL A 8 -17.38 12.47 53.31
N GLN A 9 -17.40 12.25 54.62
CA GLN A 9 -16.23 12.46 55.50
C GLN A 9 -15.00 11.76 54.89
N SER A 10 -13.99 12.55 54.51
CA SER A 10 -12.73 12.03 54.00
C SER A 10 -11.97 11.36 55.15
N ALA A 11 -12.00 10.03 55.17
CA ALA A 11 -11.15 9.26 56.07
C ALA A 11 -9.70 9.32 55.56
N VAL A 12 -9.01 10.42 55.87
CA VAL A 12 -7.57 10.57 55.64
C VAL A 12 -6.85 9.50 56.45
N GLY A 13 -6.12 8.64 55.76
CA GLY A 13 -5.32 7.58 56.34
C GLY A 13 -3.83 7.84 56.25
N SER A 14 -3.04 6.80 56.45
CA SER A 14 -1.59 6.86 56.26
C SER A 14 -1.10 5.84 55.25
N PHE A 15 -0.10 6.26 54.48
CA PHE A 15 0.65 5.39 53.59
C PHE A 15 2.11 5.38 54.05
N ASP A 16 2.62 4.21 54.38
CA ASP A 16 3.95 3.98 54.91
C ASP A 16 4.84 3.34 53.83
N ILE A 17 6.07 3.85 53.73
CA ILE A 17 7.11 3.35 52.83
C ILE A 17 8.31 2.96 53.67
N GLU A 18 8.71 1.70 53.60
CA GLU A 18 9.88 1.18 54.30
C GLU A 18 10.95 0.80 53.27
N VAL A 19 12.12 1.44 53.36
CA VAL A 19 13.24 1.22 52.42
C VAL A 19 14.38 0.52 53.15
N PHE A 20 14.74 -0.68 52.68
CA PHE A 20 15.79 -1.52 53.24
C PHE A 20 17.13 -1.33 52.49
N SER A 21 18.20 -1.02 53.21
CA SER A 21 19.53 -0.89 52.61
C SER A 21 20.19 -2.24 52.33
N SER A 22 21.04 -2.31 51.28
CA SER A 22 21.90 -3.48 51.04
C SER A 22 23.11 -3.43 51.97
N GLY A 23 23.01 -4.06 53.13
CA GLY A 23 24.15 -4.20 54.05
C GLY A 23 25.16 -5.25 53.57
N ARG A 24 26.43 -4.87 53.41
CA ARG A 24 27.55 -5.81 53.57
C ARG A 24 27.69 -6.08 55.07
N GLY A 25 27.17 -7.23 55.53
CA GLY A 25 27.28 -7.69 56.91
C GLY A 25 26.03 -7.43 57.75
N ARG A 26 25.16 -8.45 57.85
CA ARG A 26 24.08 -8.76 58.84
C ARG A 26 23.27 -7.66 59.58
N ARG A 27 23.40 -6.36 59.29
CA ARG A 27 22.51 -5.29 59.78
C ARG A 27 21.93 -4.55 58.58
N SER A 28 20.66 -4.81 58.27
CA SER A 28 19.86 -3.98 57.36
C SER A 28 19.39 -2.73 58.10
N THR A 29 19.65 -1.54 57.56
CA THR A 29 19.01 -0.31 58.06
C THR A 29 17.70 -0.11 57.31
N CYS A 30 16.59 0.06 58.04
CA CYS A 30 15.27 0.37 57.48
C CYS A 30 14.98 1.85 57.70
N SER A 31 14.69 2.58 56.62
CA SER A 31 14.20 3.95 56.68
C SER A 31 12.70 3.95 56.42
N ARG A 32 11.90 4.39 57.39
CA ARG A 32 10.43 4.47 57.27
C ARG A 32 9.99 5.92 57.02
N PHE A 33 9.20 6.11 55.97
CA PHE A 33 8.56 7.39 55.64
C PHE A 33 7.05 7.22 55.71
N LYS A 34 6.39 8.10 56.47
CA LYS A 34 4.93 8.13 56.60
C LYS A 34 4.39 9.36 55.89
N VAL A 35 3.39 9.16 55.03
CA VAL A 35 2.66 10.25 54.36
C VAL A 35 1.16 10.11 54.61
N HIS A 36 0.44 11.22 54.59
CA HIS A 36 -1.02 11.21 54.66
C HIS A 36 -1.59 10.79 53.32
N CYS A 37 -2.59 9.92 53.32
CA CYS A 37 -3.22 9.42 52.10
C CYS A 37 -4.72 9.68 52.17
N ASP A 38 -5.25 10.41 51.19
CA ASP A 38 -6.65 10.79 51.06
C ASP A 38 -7.38 9.96 50.00
N ALA A 39 -6.66 9.42 49.00
CA ALA A 39 -7.22 8.47 48.04
C ALA A 39 -6.24 7.38 47.61
N ILE A 40 -6.72 6.14 47.51
CA ILE A 40 -5.97 4.99 47.01
C ILE A 40 -6.89 4.03 46.25
N ALA A 41 -6.40 3.47 45.13
CA ALA A 41 -7.07 2.38 44.40
C ALA A 41 -6.08 1.27 44.06
N LEU A 42 -6.46 0.04 44.41
CA LEU A 42 -5.67 -1.18 44.24
C LEU A 42 -6.39 -2.17 43.34
N HIS A 43 -5.66 -2.75 42.39
CA HIS A 43 -6.08 -3.97 41.70
C HIS A 43 -5.29 -5.13 42.29
N GLU A 44 -5.97 -6.02 43.02
CA GLU A 44 -5.33 -7.01 43.90
C GLU A 44 -4.41 -6.33 44.92
N LYS A 45 -3.08 -6.37 44.73
CA LYS A 45 -2.09 -5.67 45.55
C LYS A 45 -1.32 -4.57 44.83
N GLU A 46 -1.64 -4.34 43.56
CA GLU A 46 -0.98 -3.34 42.71
C GLU A 46 -1.60 -1.96 42.89
N ILE A 47 -0.77 -0.97 43.20
CA ILE A 47 -1.20 0.42 43.38
C ILE A 47 -1.44 1.06 42.00
N LEU A 48 -2.71 1.34 41.67
CA LEU A 48 -3.09 2.03 40.42
C LEU A 48 -3.39 3.52 40.63
N LEU A 49 -3.92 3.90 41.79
CA LEU A 49 -4.09 5.30 42.17
C LEU A 49 -3.54 5.52 43.57
N LEU A 50 -2.77 6.58 43.74
CA LEU A 50 -2.31 7.02 45.06
C LEU A 50 -2.27 8.55 45.12
N SER A 51 -3.06 9.12 46.02
CA SER A 51 -3.05 10.53 46.37
C SER A 51 -2.53 10.67 47.79
N VAL A 52 -1.44 11.42 47.96
CA VAL A 52 -0.77 11.58 49.26
C VAL A 52 -0.25 13.00 49.48
N ALA A 53 -0.18 13.41 50.74
CA ALA A 53 0.44 14.65 51.18
C ALA A 53 1.47 14.39 52.30
N GLY A 54 2.60 15.08 52.24
CA GLY A 54 3.64 14.96 53.27
C GLY A 54 4.79 15.95 53.09
N SER A 55 5.84 15.81 53.91
CA SER A 55 7.05 16.62 53.76
C SER A 55 7.75 16.34 52.43
N GLU A 56 8.48 17.34 51.92
CA GLU A 56 9.22 17.20 50.65
C GLU A 56 10.11 15.96 50.61
N THR A 57 10.78 15.62 51.72
CA THR A 57 11.65 14.45 51.82
C THR A 57 10.87 13.15 51.71
N ALA A 58 9.74 13.01 52.40
CA ALA A 58 8.91 11.81 52.37
C ALA A 58 8.27 11.60 50.98
N VAL A 59 7.80 12.67 50.36
CA VAL A 59 7.21 12.65 49.03
C VAL A 59 8.23 12.32 47.93
N LYS A 60 9.45 12.87 48.02
CA LYS A 60 10.56 12.51 47.12
C LYS A 60 10.95 11.04 47.27
N ALA A 61 11.04 10.53 48.51
CA ALA A 61 11.31 9.12 48.77
C ALA A 61 10.23 8.21 48.16
N LEU A 62 8.95 8.52 48.36
CA LEU A 62 7.82 7.80 47.76
C LEU A 62 7.92 7.76 46.24
N THR A 63 8.05 8.92 45.61
CA THR A 63 8.06 9.00 44.14
C THR A 63 9.31 8.39 43.52
N ALA A 64 10.45 8.40 44.23
CA ALA A 64 11.64 7.66 43.82
C ALA A 64 11.42 6.14 43.92
N GLY A 65 10.78 5.66 45.00
CA GLY A 65 10.42 4.26 45.17
C GLY A 65 9.46 3.76 44.09
N LEU A 66 8.41 4.51 43.78
CA LEU A 66 7.46 4.12 42.72
C LEU A 66 8.12 4.13 41.32
N ARG A 67 9.20 4.90 41.12
CA ARG A 67 9.98 4.96 39.89
C ARG A 67 11.17 3.99 39.85
N SER A 68 11.47 3.26 40.92
CA SER A 68 12.67 2.43 41.01
C SER A 68 12.64 1.24 40.04
N SER A 69 13.80 0.66 39.73
CA SER A 69 13.88 -0.54 38.88
C SER A 69 13.23 -1.76 39.57
N THR A 70 12.83 -2.78 38.81
CA THR A 70 12.26 -4.02 39.36
C THR A 70 13.24 -4.80 40.25
N LYS A 71 14.55 -4.57 40.14
CA LYS A 71 15.56 -5.16 41.05
C LYS A 71 15.58 -4.47 42.42
N ASP A 72 15.38 -3.16 42.45
CA ASP A 72 15.38 -2.36 43.68
C ASP A 72 14.04 -2.46 44.43
N GLN A 73 12.97 -2.87 43.73
CA GLN A 73 11.64 -3.09 44.28
C GLN A 73 11.62 -4.07 45.46
N LYS A 74 12.47 -5.10 45.45
CA LYS A 74 12.56 -6.12 46.53
C LYS A 74 13.04 -5.56 47.87
N ARG A 75 13.40 -4.28 47.91
CA ARG A 75 13.93 -3.56 49.08
C ARG A 75 13.01 -2.45 49.55
N ILE A 76 11.80 -2.34 48.98
CA ILE A 76 10.84 -1.30 49.33
C ILE A 76 9.48 -1.95 49.60
N ASP A 77 9.01 -1.79 50.83
CA ASP A 77 7.69 -2.25 51.24
C ASP A 77 6.74 -1.07 51.37
N TYR A 78 5.54 -1.26 50.83
CA TYR A 78 4.46 -0.27 50.84
C TYR A 78 3.30 -0.80 51.66
N THR A 79 2.82 0.02 52.60
CA THR A 79 1.68 -0.32 53.46
C THR A 79 0.68 0.82 53.47
N ALA A 80 -0.60 0.51 53.26
CA ALA A 80 -1.68 1.49 53.24
C ALA A 80 -2.67 1.20 54.37
N HIS A 81 -2.97 2.24 55.15
CA HIS A 81 -3.98 2.25 56.21
C HIS A 81 -4.95 3.40 55.95
N VAL A 82 -5.93 3.22 55.07
CA VAL A 82 -6.87 4.26 54.61
C VAL A 82 -8.30 3.73 54.62
N GLY A 83 -9.05 4.03 55.68
CA GLY A 83 -10.43 3.56 55.86
C GLY A 83 -10.52 2.04 55.84
N SER A 84 -11.29 1.49 54.89
CA SER A 84 -11.45 0.04 54.68
C SER A 84 -10.26 -0.62 53.97
N VAL A 85 -9.30 0.15 53.45
CA VAL A 85 -8.07 -0.37 52.82
C VAL A 85 -6.98 -0.47 53.88
N ASN A 86 -6.72 -1.70 54.34
CA ASN A 86 -5.66 -2.00 55.30
C ASN A 86 -4.79 -3.14 54.76
N GLU A 87 -3.85 -2.78 53.89
CA GLU A 87 -3.05 -3.73 53.10
C GLU A 87 -1.56 -3.46 53.27
N SER A 88 -0.78 -4.52 53.33
CA SER A 88 0.68 -4.49 53.45
C SER A 88 1.33 -5.26 52.30
N LEU A 89 2.61 -4.98 52.05
CA LEU A 89 3.37 -5.56 50.94
C LEU A 89 2.72 -5.26 49.57
N LEU A 90 2.27 -4.02 49.40
CA LEU A 90 1.71 -3.56 48.13
C LEU A 90 2.80 -3.49 47.06
N SER A 91 2.43 -3.74 45.82
CA SER A 91 3.33 -3.66 44.67
C SER A 91 3.05 -2.40 43.84
N LYS A 92 4.09 -1.92 43.17
CA LYS A 92 3.93 -0.84 42.21
C LYS A 92 3.32 -1.36 40.91
N CYS A 93 2.71 -0.47 40.14
CA CYS A 93 2.31 -0.71 38.77
C CYS A 93 3.55 -0.95 37.89
N PRO A 94 3.66 -2.10 37.19
CA PRO A 94 4.82 -2.42 36.35
C PRO A 94 4.96 -1.46 35.17
N ASP A 95 3.85 -0.94 34.66
CA ASP A 95 3.79 -0.01 33.52
C ASP A 95 4.21 1.43 33.89
N GLY A 96 4.44 1.69 35.19
CA GLY A 96 4.86 2.99 35.70
C GLY A 96 3.69 3.92 36.03
N TYR A 97 4.03 5.17 36.34
CA TYR A 97 3.08 6.18 36.84
C TYR A 97 3.21 7.52 36.15
N ARG A 98 2.08 8.17 35.88
CA ARG A 98 2.00 9.62 35.67
C ARG A 98 1.86 10.29 37.04
N VAL A 99 2.77 11.21 37.35
CA VAL A 99 2.90 11.81 38.69
C VAL A 99 2.66 13.31 38.58
N TYR A 100 1.70 13.81 39.33
CA TYR A 100 1.39 15.23 39.47
C TYR A 100 1.83 15.68 40.87
N ARG A 101 2.50 16.84 40.96
CA ARG A 101 3.02 17.36 42.22
C ARG A 101 2.56 18.80 42.39
N THR A 102 2.03 19.11 43.56
CA THR A 102 1.61 20.46 43.95
C THR A 102 2.27 20.81 45.28
N LYS A 103 2.91 21.97 45.34
CA LYS A 103 3.50 22.47 46.59
C LYS A 103 2.44 23.25 47.35
N PHE A 104 2.25 22.92 48.63
CA PHE A 104 1.43 23.68 49.57
C PHE A 104 2.30 24.57 50.46
N ASP A 105 1.66 25.42 51.25
CA ASP A 105 2.33 26.23 52.26
C ASP A 105 3.02 25.37 53.33
N TYR A 106 3.98 25.95 54.06
CA TYR A 106 4.74 25.28 55.12
C TYR A 106 5.59 24.07 54.68
N GLY A 107 5.96 23.99 53.40
CA GLY A 107 6.89 22.96 52.89
C GLY A 107 6.26 21.58 52.68
N LEU A 108 4.93 21.51 52.68
CA LEU A 108 4.17 20.31 52.35
C LEU A 108 4.01 20.15 50.84
N TRP A 109 4.01 18.91 50.39
CA TRP A 109 3.81 18.55 48.99
C TRP A 109 2.66 17.56 48.90
N HIS A 110 1.76 17.79 47.95
CA HIS A 110 0.77 16.81 47.53
C HIS A 110 1.20 16.17 46.22
N VAL A 111 1.01 14.86 46.14
CA VAL A 111 1.35 14.07 44.98
C VAL A 111 0.23 13.11 44.63
N LEU A 112 -0.20 13.18 43.39
CA LEU A 112 -1.11 12.24 42.77
C LEU A 112 -0.33 11.36 41.78
N CYS A 113 -0.31 10.06 42.05
CA CYS A 113 0.27 9.03 41.21
C CYS A 113 -0.84 8.23 40.54
N LEU A 114 -0.89 8.26 39.21
CA LEU A 114 -1.81 7.47 38.39
C LEU A 114 -1.03 6.42 37.60
N GLY A 115 -1.37 5.15 37.78
CA GLY A 115 -0.76 4.03 37.06
C GLY A 115 -1.02 4.15 35.56
N GLN A 116 -0.04 3.74 34.74
CA GLN A 116 -0.15 3.77 33.27
C GLN A 116 -0.69 2.46 32.70
N ARG A 117 -1.32 1.64 33.55
CA ARG A 117 -1.92 0.37 33.14
C ARG A 117 -3.00 0.61 32.08
N GLU A 118 -2.95 -0.19 31.03
CA GLU A 118 -3.96 -0.16 29.96
C GLU A 118 -5.34 -0.49 30.54
N GLY A 119 -6.37 0.26 30.13
CA GLY A 119 -7.74 0.12 30.64
C GLY A 119 -8.01 0.81 31.99
N PHE A 120 -7.02 1.42 32.64
CA PHE A 120 -7.21 2.09 33.92
C PHE A 120 -7.90 3.45 33.78
N MET A 121 -8.99 3.65 34.52
CA MET A 121 -9.75 4.89 34.59
C MET A 121 -9.65 5.47 36.01
N PRO A 122 -9.02 6.65 36.20
CA PRO A 122 -8.88 7.29 37.51
C PRO A 122 -10.22 7.70 38.17
N VAL A 123 -11.24 7.96 37.34
CA VAL A 123 -12.60 8.24 37.76
C VAL A 123 -13.52 7.49 36.78
N VAL A 124 -14.51 6.76 37.27
CA VAL A 124 -15.45 5.98 36.44
C VAL A 124 -16.70 6.81 36.17
N THR A 125 -16.74 7.42 35.00
CA THR A 125 -17.89 8.20 34.48
C THR A 125 -18.14 7.82 33.03
N ASP A 126 -19.31 8.18 32.51
CA ASP A 126 -19.59 8.01 31.08
C ASP A 126 -18.54 8.75 30.23
N GLU A 127 -18.09 9.93 30.66
CA GLU A 127 -17.09 10.70 29.91
C GLU A 127 -15.71 10.03 29.88
N THR A 128 -15.25 9.51 31.02
CA THR A 128 -13.96 8.83 31.10
C THR A 128 -13.99 7.47 30.40
N LEU A 129 -15.13 6.77 30.45
CA LEU A 129 -15.34 5.55 29.67
C LEU A 129 -15.34 5.85 28.16
N TRP A 130 -16.03 6.90 27.72
CA TRP A 130 -16.01 7.34 26.33
C TRP A 130 -14.59 7.63 25.85
N GLN A 131 -13.81 8.40 26.61
CA GLN A 131 -12.42 8.70 26.26
C GLN A 131 -11.55 7.44 26.18
N LEU A 132 -11.74 6.49 27.09
CA LEU A 132 -11.02 5.21 27.06
C LEU A 132 -11.38 4.38 25.83
N LEU A 133 -12.67 4.30 25.50
CA LEU A 133 -13.18 3.53 24.35
C LEU A 133 -12.82 4.17 23.00
N GLN A 134 -12.41 5.44 22.98
CA GLN A 134 -11.85 6.12 21.79
C GLN A 134 -10.32 5.96 21.68
N SER A 135 -9.68 5.24 22.60
CA SER A 135 -8.25 4.94 22.50
C SER A 135 -7.95 4.01 21.33
N PRO A 136 -6.73 4.03 20.75
CA PRO A 136 -6.37 3.19 19.61
C PRO A 136 -6.42 1.67 19.90
N HIS A 137 -6.66 1.27 21.15
CA HIS A 137 -6.90 -0.12 21.54
C HIS A 137 -8.25 -0.65 21.04
N PHE A 138 -9.24 0.23 20.91
CA PHE A 138 -10.58 -0.10 20.43
C PHE A 138 -10.78 0.48 19.03
N THR A 139 -11.18 -0.39 18.10
CA THR A 139 -11.47 -0.03 16.70
C THR A 139 -12.97 -0.07 16.40
N THR A 140 -13.78 -0.57 17.34
CA THR A 140 -15.24 -0.58 17.25
C THR A 140 -15.77 0.86 17.15
N PRO A 141 -16.52 1.22 16.08
CA PRO A 141 -17.13 2.52 15.97
C PRO A 141 -18.28 2.64 16.98
N LEU A 142 -18.19 3.61 17.88
CA LEU A 142 -19.19 3.86 18.93
C LEU A 142 -19.83 5.23 18.75
N LEU A 143 -21.11 5.35 19.11
CA LEU A 143 -21.78 6.63 19.28
C LEU A 143 -21.74 7.06 20.75
N ARG A 144 -21.58 8.36 21.00
CA ARG A 144 -21.52 8.91 22.36
C ARG A 144 -22.79 8.60 23.17
N GLU A 145 -23.94 8.55 22.50
CA GLU A 145 -25.24 8.22 23.09
C GLU A 145 -25.32 6.79 23.64
N TRP A 146 -24.43 5.89 23.21
CA TRP A 146 -24.43 4.49 23.65
C TRP A 146 -23.72 4.27 24.98
N VAL A 147 -22.89 5.24 25.38
CA VAL A 147 -21.99 5.11 26.53
C VAL A 147 -22.72 4.86 27.84
N PRO A 148 -23.87 5.51 28.16
CA PRO A 148 -24.58 5.23 29.41
C PRO A 148 -25.05 3.78 29.51
N TRP A 149 -25.54 3.20 28.40
CA TRP A 149 -25.95 1.79 28.36
C TRP A 149 -24.74 0.86 28.42
N LEU A 150 -23.68 1.13 27.65
CA LEU A 150 -22.44 0.35 27.66
C LEU A 150 -21.81 0.34 29.05
N HIS A 151 -21.75 1.48 29.73
CA HIS A 151 -21.25 1.59 31.09
C HIS A 151 -22.01 0.67 32.06
N GLY A 152 -23.35 0.70 32.01
CA GLY A 152 -24.19 -0.16 32.84
C GLY A 152 -23.99 -1.66 32.53
N GLU A 153 -23.92 -2.03 31.26
CA GLU A 153 -23.81 -3.42 30.85
C GLU A 153 -22.39 -3.98 31.10
N MET A 154 -21.35 -3.17 30.92
CA MET A 154 -19.96 -3.52 31.24
C MET A 154 -19.76 -3.73 32.75
N ARG A 155 -20.43 -2.94 33.61
CA ARG A 155 -20.43 -3.19 35.07
C ARG A 155 -21.14 -4.52 35.40
N LYS A 156 -22.31 -4.79 34.81
CA LYS A 156 -23.07 -6.03 35.07
C LYS A 156 -22.32 -7.29 34.65
N LYS A 157 -21.63 -7.24 33.50
CA LYS A 157 -20.87 -8.37 32.95
C LYS A 157 -19.47 -8.52 33.57
N GLY A 158 -19.09 -7.66 34.53
CA GLY A 158 -17.79 -7.71 35.18
C GLY A 158 -16.61 -7.30 34.29
N ILE A 159 -16.89 -6.58 33.19
CA ILE A 159 -15.87 -6.08 32.25
C ILE A 159 -15.13 -4.89 32.86
N ILE A 160 -15.84 -4.05 33.60
CA ILE A 160 -15.24 -3.05 34.50
C ILE A 160 -15.03 -3.76 35.84
N VAL A 161 -13.77 -4.04 36.16
CA VAL A 161 -13.39 -4.75 37.38
C VAL A 161 -13.44 -3.79 38.57
N PRO A 162 -14.08 -4.17 39.69
CA PRO A 162 -14.07 -3.36 40.90
C PRO A 162 -12.67 -3.33 41.51
N LEU A 163 -12.19 -2.12 41.84
CA LEU A 163 -10.92 -1.92 42.54
C LEU A 163 -11.15 -1.87 44.05
N THR A 164 -10.16 -2.33 44.82
CA THR A 164 -10.14 -2.10 46.26
C THR A 164 -9.70 -0.65 46.50
N GLN A 165 -10.64 0.22 46.87
CA GLN A 165 -10.41 1.66 46.83
C GLN A 165 -11.01 2.43 48.01
N ARG A 166 -10.43 3.61 48.29
CA ARG A 166 -10.94 4.59 49.25
C ARG A 166 -10.63 6.00 48.74
N GLY A 167 -11.55 6.94 48.92
CA GLY A 167 -11.37 8.34 48.53
C GLY A 167 -11.37 8.60 47.01
N CYS A 168 -11.68 7.59 46.20
CA CYS A 168 -11.82 7.68 44.75
C CYS A 168 -12.84 6.67 44.22
N ASP A 169 -13.32 6.89 43.00
CA ASP A 169 -14.15 5.95 42.23
C ASP A 169 -13.43 5.60 40.92
N ALA A 170 -12.33 4.87 41.04
CA ALA A 170 -11.51 4.39 39.93
C ALA A 170 -11.94 2.98 39.49
N GLY A 171 -11.64 2.64 38.23
CA GLY A 171 -12.00 1.36 37.64
C GLY A 171 -10.97 0.86 36.64
N LEU A 172 -10.95 -0.44 36.41
CA LEU A 172 -10.10 -1.07 35.41
C LEU A 172 -10.95 -1.82 34.40
N VAL A 173 -10.85 -1.45 33.12
CA VAL A 173 -11.56 -2.12 32.03
C VAL A 173 -10.69 -3.23 31.47
N LEU A 174 -11.13 -4.48 31.63
CA LEU A 174 -10.49 -5.65 31.03
C LEU A 174 -11.30 -6.09 29.80
N ALA A 175 -11.32 -5.24 28.77
CA ALA A 175 -11.96 -5.54 27.49
C ALA A 175 -10.94 -5.44 26.37
N ASN A 176 -10.99 -6.40 25.43
CA ASN A 176 -10.37 -6.26 24.13
C ASN A 176 -11.42 -5.82 23.09
N ASN A 177 -10.97 -5.53 21.87
CA ASN A 177 -11.85 -5.11 20.78
C ASN A 177 -12.97 -6.13 20.50
N ASP A 178 -12.70 -7.44 20.58
CA ASP A 178 -13.70 -8.49 20.34
C ASP A 178 -14.82 -8.46 21.39
N THR A 179 -14.47 -8.24 22.66
CA THR A 179 -15.43 -8.14 23.77
C THR A 179 -16.35 -6.93 23.58
N LEU A 180 -15.79 -5.80 23.11
CA LEU A 180 -16.55 -4.59 22.82
C LEU A 180 -17.47 -4.79 21.59
N ASP A 181 -16.97 -5.44 20.53
CA ASP A 181 -17.75 -5.77 19.33
C ASP A 181 -18.96 -6.67 19.66
N GLU A 182 -18.76 -7.69 20.49
CA GLU A 182 -19.84 -8.56 20.96
C GLU A 182 -20.88 -7.79 21.77
N LEU A 183 -20.44 -6.89 22.65
CA LEU A 183 -21.33 -6.08 23.48
C LEU A 183 -22.18 -5.11 22.65
N VAL A 184 -21.57 -4.46 21.65
CA VAL A 184 -22.26 -3.55 20.73
C VAL A 184 -23.22 -4.33 19.83
N ARG A 185 -22.80 -5.49 19.29
CA ARG A 185 -23.69 -6.38 18.52
C ARG A 185 -24.90 -6.81 19.35
N PHE A 186 -24.69 -7.19 20.61
CA PHE A 186 -25.78 -7.55 21.52
C PHE A 186 -26.73 -6.37 21.75
N GLY A 187 -26.18 -5.17 22.03
CA GLY A 187 -26.96 -3.96 22.25
C GLY A 187 -27.79 -3.53 21.03
N LEU A 188 -27.22 -3.64 19.82
CA LEU A 188 -27.93 -3.33 18.57
C LEU A 188 -29.01 -4.37 18.26
N ARG A 189 -28.71 -5.67 18.40
CA ARG A 189 -29.67 -6.76 18.11
C ARG A 189 -30.91 -6.71 19.01
N HIS A 190 -30.75 -6.33 20.27
CA HIS A 190 -31.83 -6.23 21.25
C HIS A 190 -32.42 -4.82 21.38
N ARG A 191 -32.05 -3.89 20.47
CA ARG A 191 -32.56 -2.51 20.40
C ARG A 191 -32.27 -1.66 21.65
N HIS A 192 -31.22 -1.98 22.40
CA HIS A 192 -30.74 -1.15 23.50
C HIS A 192 -29.85 -0.01 23.02
N LEU A 193 -29.18 -0.19 21.88
CA LEU A 193 -28.40 0.83 21.19
C LEU A 193 -29.14 1.23 19.92
N THR A 194 -29.35 2.53 19.73
CA THR A 194 -30.04 3.09 18.56
C THR A 194 -29.12 4.04 17.80
N ILE A 195 -29.23 4.09 16.47
CA ILE A 195 -28.52 5.05 15.62
C ILE A 195 -29.55 6.12 15.22
N ASN A 196 -29.33 7.38 15.60
CA ASN A 196 -30.16 8.57 15.25
C ASN A 196 -31.55 8.69 15.90
N GLY A 197 -31.73 8.29 17.16
CA GLY A 197 -32.90 8.70 17.97
C GLY A 197 -34.28 8.32 17.45
N GLN A 198 -34.40 7.47 16.43
CA GLN A 198 -35.68 6.95 15.98
C GLN A 198 -35.77 5.44 16.22
N PRO A 199 -36.82 4.96 16.91
CA PRO A 199 -37.15 3.55 16.80
C PRO A 199 -37.43 3.30 15.32
N HIS A 200 -36.72 2.35 14.70
CA HIS A 200 -37.01 1.92 13.34
C HIS A 200 -38.43 1.32 13.29
N GLY A 201 -39.43 2.20 13.20
CA GLY A 201 -40.71 1.89 12.61
C GLY A 201 -40.46 1.67 11.13
N HIS A 202 -40.93 0.53 10.62
CA HIS A 202 -40.93 0.20 9.21
C HIS A 202 -41.65 1.29 8.41
N SER A 203 -40.94 2.32 7.94
CA SER A 203 -41.45 3.20 6.90
C SER A 203 -41.19 2.53 5.55
N LYS A 204 -42.27 1.99 4.98
CA LYS A 204 -42.30 1.54 3.59
C LYS A 204 -42.20 2.76 2.68
N ILE A 205 -41.11 2.85 1.92
CA ILE A 205 -41.11 3.57 0.65
C ILE A 205 -40.50 2.61 -0.39
N ASN A 206 -41.31 2.25 -1.38
CA ASN A 206 -40.97 1.49 -2.59
C ASN A 206 -40.48 0.04 -2.44
N GLY A 207 -41.26 -0.79 -1.76
CA GLY A 207 -41.58 -2.14 -2.30
C GLY A 207 -40.50 -3.23 -2.32
N THR A 208 -39.31 -3.06 -1.76
CA THR A 208 -38.36 -4.17 -1.57
C THR A 208 -37.90 -4.26 -0.11
N ALA A 209 -37.92 -5.47 0.44
CA ALA A 209 -37.53 -5.76 1.81
C ALA A 209 -36.00 -5.67 1.97
N TRP A 210 -35.54 -4.87 2.94
CA TRP A 210 -34.11 -4.71 3.25
C TRP A 210 -33.68 -5.71 4.32
N SER A 211 -32.61 -6.47 4.06
CA SER A 211 -31.92 -7.27 5.07
C SER A 211 -30.79 -6.47 5.72
N SER A 212 -30.60 -6.68 7.02
CA SER A 212 -30.08 -5.69 7.98
C SER A 212 -28.65 -5.95 8.48
N GLU A 213 -27.73 -6.41 7.65
CA GLU A 213 -26.32 -6.53 8.06
C GLU A 213 -25.39 -6.11 6.92
N VAL A 214 -24.84 -4.89 7.02
CA VAL A 214 -23.67 -4.46 6.24
C VAL A 214 -22.43 -5.11 6.88
N LYS A 215 -21.85 -6.12 6.24
CA LYS A 215 -20.76 -6.96 6.75
C LYS A 215 -19.39 -6.54 6.24
N ASN A 216 -19.33 -5.73 5.19
CA ASN A 216 -18.09 -5.33 4.53
C ASN A 216 -18.17 -3.90 3.98
N LEU A 217 -17.02 -3.34 3.62
CA LEU A 217 -16.90 -1.97 3.11
C LEU A 217 -17.69 -1.75 1.80
N GLU A 218 -17.87 -2.80 1.00
CA GLU A 218 -18.62 -2.75 -0.25
C GLU A 218 -20.11 -2.56 -0.01
N GLU A 219 -20.70 -3.32 0.91
CA GLU A 219 -22.07 -3.13 1.38
C GLU A 219 -22.26 -1.77 2.07
N TYR A 220 -21.23 -1.24 2.75
CA TYR A 220 -21.28 0.10 3.33
C TYR A 220 -21.30 1.19 2.25
N LEU A 221 -20.44 1.08 1.23
CA LEU A 221 -20.41 2.02 0.12
C LEU A 221 -21.68 1.94 -0.73
N LEU A 222 -22.30 0.77 -0.86
CA LEU A 222 -23.61 0.61 -1.51
C LEU A 222 -24.75 1.22 -0.68
N ALA A 223 -24.74 1.02 0.64
CA ALA A 223 -25.78 1.51 1.54
C ALA A 223 -25.71 3.03 1.78
N TYR A 224 -24.51 3.58 1.97
CA TYR A 224 -24.27 4.98 2.32
C TYR A 224 -23.67 5.82 1.18
N GLY A 225 -23.42 5.21 0.01
CA GLY A 225 -22.92 5.86 -1.19
C GLY A 225 -23.69 7.12 -1.59
N PRO A 226 -25.04 7.13 -1.57
CA PRO A 226 -25.82 8.34 -1.88
C PRO A 226 -25.57 9.50 -0.92
N LEU A 227 -25.32 9.22 0.37
CA LEU A 227 -25.05 10.24 1.40
C LEU A 227 -23.62 10.79 1.28
N LEU A 228 -22.64 9.90 1.03
CA LEU A 228 -21.26 10.27 0.73
C LEU A 228 -21.17 11.06 -0.58
N GLY A 229 -21.97 10.69 -1.59
CA GLY A 229 -22.14 11.42 -2.84
C GLY A 229 -22.64 12.84 -2.60
N LYS A 230 -23.71 13.01 -1.81
CA LYS A 230 -24.22 14.34 -1.43
C LYS A 230 -23.18 15.19 -0.67
N GLN A 231 -22.42 14.60 0.24
CA GLN A 231 -21.36 15.33 0.96
C GLN A 231 -20.20 15.72 0.02
N ALA A 232 -19.86 14.86 -0.95
CA ALA A 232 -18.89 15.19 -1.98
C ALA A 232 -19.40 16.30 -2.92
N GLU A 233 -20.69 16.30 -3.29
CA GLU A 233 -21.33 17.36 -4.07
C GLU A 233 -21.36 18.70 -3.33
N LEU A 234 -21.56 18.70 -2.01
CA LEU A 234 -21.53 19.92 -1.19
C LEU A 234 -20.11 20.45 -0.99
N ALA A 235 -19.10 19.58 -0.99
CA ALA A 235 -17.70 19.95 -0.79
C ALA A 235 -16.95 20.31 -2.08
N LEU A 236 -17.51 19.99 -3.26
CA LEU A 236 -16.85 20.15 -4.56
C LEU A 236 -17.74 20.92 -5.54
N GLU A 237 -17.17 21.92 -6.20
CA GLU A 237 -17.85 22.60 -7.31
C GLU A 237 -17.61 21.85 -8.64
N PRO A 238 -18.66 21.25 -9.25
CA PRO A 238 -18.50 20.49 -10.48
C PRO A 238 -18.18 21.41 -11.67
N LEU A 239 -17.19 21.02 -12.48
CA LEU A 239 -16.82 21.74 -13.71
C LEU A 239 -17.92 21.72 -14.77
N HIS A 240 -18.69 20.64 -14.81
CA HIS A 240 -19.75 20.42 -15.78
C HIS A 240 -20.89 19.62 -15.15
N VAL A 241 -22.08 20.20 -15.12
CA VAL A 241 -23.32 19.53 -14.73
C VAL A 241 -24.13 19.22 -16.00
N PRO A 242 -24.41 17.94 -16.30
CA PRO A 242 -25.31 17.55 -17.39
C PRO A 242 -26.69 18.18 -17.26
N GLY A 243 -27.34 18.48 -18.38
CA GLY A 243 -28.65 19.17 -18.43
C GLY A 243 -28.66 20.65 -18.03
N GLN A 244 -27.71 21.14 -17.23
CA GLN A 244 -27.63 22.56 -16.84
C GLN A 244 -26.71 23.39 -17.76
N HIS A 245 -25.58 22.81 -18.18
CA HIS A 245 -24.65 23.51 -19.05
C HIS A 245 -24.88 23.19 -20.52
N ALA A 246 -24.86 24.23 -21.36
CA ALA A 246 -24.95 24.09 -22.81
C ALA A 246 -23.83 23.23 -23.39
N LEU A 247 -24.19 22.38 -24.35
CA LEU A 247 -23.28 21.54 -25.11
C LEU A 247 -22.61 22.35 -26.25
N PRO A 248 -21.32 22.15 -26.52
CA PRO A 248 -20.64 22.83 -27.63
C PRO A 248 -21.09 22.27 -28.99
N ALA A 249 -21.12 23.11 -30.01
CA ALA A 249 -21.16 22.65 -31.40
C ALA A 249 -19.81 22.02 -31.77
N LEU A 250 -19.79 20.71 -31.99
CA LEU A 250 -18.54 19.96 -32.14
C LEU A 250 -18.01 19.88 -33.59
N ASN A 251 -18.82 20.28 -34.59
CA ASN A 251 -18.48 20.22 -36.03
C ASN A 251 -17.79 18.89 -36.43
N LEU A 252 -18.37 17.76 -36.02
CA LEU A 252 -17.88 16.42 -36.30
C LEU A 252 -18.63 15.84 -37.50
N LEU A 253 -18.00 14.92 -38.22
CA LEU A 253 -18.65 14.16 -39.29
C LEU A 253 -19.69 13.19 -38.74
N ARG A 254 -19.47 12.69 -37.52
CA ARG A 254 -20.35 11.79 -36.79
C ARG A 254 -20.79 12.43 -35.46
N PRO A 255 -22.10 12.60 -35.22
CA PRO A 255 -22.58 13.16 -33.97
C PRO A 255 -22.44 12.14 -32.81
N PRO A 256 -21.89 12.54 -31.65
CA PRO A 256 -21.90 11.73 -30.44
C PRO A 256 -23.30 11.70 -29.81
N PHE A 257 -23.56 10.69 -28.98
CA PHE A 257 -24.76 10.68 -28.12
C PHE A 257 -24.73 11.83 -27.10
N GLU A 258 -25.88 12.15 -26.50
CA GLU A 258 -26.00 13.23 -25.52
C GLU A 258 -25.09 13.03 -24.31
N ALA A 259 -25.10 11.83 -23.71
CA ALA A 259 -24.21 11.49 -22.59
C ALA A 259 -22.72 11.63 -22.96
N GLN A 260 -22.35 11.17 -24.16
CA GLN A 260 -20.99 11.35 -24.69
C GLN A 260 -20.63 12.84 -24.86
N SER A 261 -21.59 13.67 -25.31
CA SER A 261 -21.38 15.11 -25.48
C SER A 261 -21.10 15.82 -24.16
N HIS A 262 -21.78 15.43 -23.08
CA HIS A 262 -21.50 15.92 -21.73
C HIS A 262 -20.10 15.52 -21.25
N VAL A 263 -19.68 14.28 -21.49
CA VAL A 263 -18.31 13.81 -21.17
C VAL A 263 -17.27 14.57 -21.98
N ILE A 264 -17.51 14.80 -23.27
CA ILE A 264 -16.62 15.58 -24.15
C ILE A 264 -16.46 17.02 -23.63
N GLU A 265 -17.55 17.67 -23.22
CA GLU A 265 -17.50 19.02 -22.67
C GLU A 265 -16.81 19.07 -21.31
N ALA A 266 -17.07 18.11 -20.43
CA ALA A 266 -16.36 17.97 -19.15
C ALA A 266 -14.85 17.80 -19.38
N ALA A 267 -14.46 16.91 -20.31
CA ALA A 267 -13.07 16.67 -20.68
C ALA A 267 -12.42 17.93 -21.27
N ARG A 268 -13.13 18.68 -22.12
CA ARG A 268 -12.67 19.94 -22.69
C ARG A 268 -12.40 20.99 -21.61
N LYS A 269 -13.36 21.18 -20.69
CA LYS A 269 -13.21 22.11 -19.55
C LYS A 269 -12.04 21.71 -18.64
N ALA A 270 -11.91 20.43 -18.35
CA ALA A 270 -10.80 19.89 -17.57
C ALA A 270 -9.46 20.14 -18.28
N LEU A 271 -9.33 19.83 -19.58
CA LEU A 271 -8.12 20.09 -20.37
C LEU A 271 -7.71 21.57 -20.41
N ARG A 272 -8.63 22.52 -20.19
CA ARG A 272 -8.25 23.94 -20.03
C ARG A 272 -7.52 24.21 -18.72
N ARG A 273 -7.92 23.54 -17.62
CA ARG A 273 -7.35 23.72 -16.28
C ARG A 273 -6.11 22.87 -16.02
N GLN A 274 -6.06 21.65 -16.59
CA GLN A 274 -4.98 20.70 -16.31
C GLN A 274 -4.33 20.13 -17.57
N LYS A 275 -3.22 19.41 -17.37
CA LYS A 275 -2.47 18.75 -18.46
C LYS A 275 -3.14 17.46 -18.92
N CYS A 276 -3.62 16.65 -17.98
CA CYS A 276 -4.11 15.30 -18.23
C CYS A 276 -5.56 15.13 -17.78
N VAL A 277 -6.34 14.39 -18.56
CA VAL A 277 -7.68 13.91 -18.19
C VAL A 277 -7.76 12.42 -18.48
N MET A 278 -8.43 11.66 -17.61
CA MET A 278 -8.66 10.23 -17.73
C MET A 278 -10.13 9.99 -18.03
N LEU A 279 -10.45 9.47 -19.20
CA LEU A 279 -11.80 9.06 -19.58
C LEU A 279 -11.95 7.57 -19.29
N ILE A 280 -12.75 7.26 -18.27
CA ILE A 280 -12.99 5.92 -17.76
C ILE A 280 -14.42 5.56 -18.16
N GLY A 281 -14.53 4.85 -19.27
CA GLY A 281 -15.83 4.46 -19.82
C GLY A 281 -15.89 2.96 -19.99
N GLU A 282 -17.02 2.33 -19.66
CA GLU A 282 -17.23 0.91 -19.90
C GLU A 282 -16.98 0.54 -21.37
N MET A 283 -16.67 -0.73 -21.64
CA MET A 283 -16.46 -1.19 -23.02
C MET A 283 -17.77 -1.00 -23.80
N GLY A 284 -17.70 -0.39 -24.98
CA GLY A 284 -18.89 -0.06 -25.79
C GLY A 284 -19.41 1.37 -25.66
N THR A 285 -18.99 2.15 -24.65
CA THR A 285 -19.46 3.54 -24.44
C THR A 285 -18.94 4.57 -25.46
N GLY A 286 -18.03 4.19 -26.37
CA GLY A 286 -17.46 5.12 -27.36
C GLY A 286 -16.27 5.96 -26.86
N LYS A 287 -15.35 5.36 -26.08
CA LYS A 287 -14.10 6.04 -25.63
C LYS A 287 -13.31 6.70 -26.76
N THR A 288 -13.21 6.03 -27.91
CA THR A 288 -12.51 6.54 -29.10
C THR A 288 -13.14 7.84 -29.60
N ILE A 289 -14.45 7.85 -29.90
CA ILE A 289 -15.15 9.06 -30.35
C ILE A 289 -15.08 10.18 -29.32
N MET A 290 -15.23 9.88 -28.02
CA MET A 290 -15.12 10.88 -26.95
C MET A 290 -13.72 11.49 -26.87
N GLY A 291 -12.66 10.68 -26.95
CA GLY A 291 -11.28 11.15 -26.93
C GLY A 291 -10.94 12.05 -28.12
N LEU A 292 -11.33 11.64 -29.33
CA LEU A 292 -11.15 12.42 -30.56
C LEU A 292 -11.90 13.76 -30.49
N SER A 293 -13.17 13.70 -30.10
CA SER A 293 -14.05 14.86 -30.00
C SER A 293 -13.59 15.85 -28.93
N ALA A 294 -13.10 15.37 -27.78
CA ALA A 294 -12.55 16.22 -26.73
C ALA A 294 -11.29 16.97 -27.20
N VAL A 295 -10.41 16.31 -27.95
CA VAL A 295 -9.24 16.96 -28.57
C VAL A 295 -9.67 18.03 -29.58
N HIS A 296 -10.58 17.68 -30.49
CA HIS A 296 -11.05 18.57 -31.55
C HIS A 296 -11.77 19.80 -30.97
N SER A 297 -12.67 19.57 -30.01
CA SER A 297 -13.40 20.63 -29.30
C SER A 297 -12.48 21.54 -28.50
N HIS A 298 -11.45 21.00 -27.85
CA HIS A 298 -10.44 21.82 -27.17
C HIS A 298 -9.56 22.62 -28.15
N ALA A 299 -9.33 22.13 -29.37
CA ALA A 299 -8.63 22.89 -30.40
C ALA A 299 -9.45 24.08 -30.91
N SER A 300 -10.79 23.99 -30.88
CA SER A 300 -11.70 25.10 -31.18
C SER A 300 -11.45 25.72 -32.56
N GLY A 301 -11.34 24.87 -33.58
CA GLY A 301 -11.11 25.27 -34.99
C GLY A 301 -9.67 25.63 -35.34
N ARG A 302 -8.73 25.63 -34.37
CA ARG A 302 -7.32 25.89 -34.64
C ARG A 302 -6.61 24.63 -35.17
N PRO A 303 -5.69 24.74 -36.15
CA PRO A 303 -4.82 23.64 -36.56
C PRO A 303 -4.07 22.99 -35.39
N TYR A 304 -3.90 21.68 -35.42
CA TYR A 304 -3.23 20.94 -34.35
C TYR A 304 -2.60 19.64 -34.83
N ARG A 305 -1.60 19.18 -34.06
CA ARG A 305 -1.05 17.82 -34.13
C ARG A 305 -1.45 17.03 -32.90
N ALA A 306 -2.01 15.86 -33.14
CA ALA A 306 -2.34 14.88 -32.11
C ALA A 306 -1.61 13.56 -32.36
N LEU A 307 -1.26 12.86 -31.29
CA LEU A 307 -0.63 11.54 -31.34
C LEU A 307 -1.52 10.54 -30.60
N VAL A 308 -1.77 9.38 -31.20
CA VAL A 308 -2.45 8.24 -30.57
C VAL A 308 -1.42 7.16 -30.25
N PHE A 309 -1.42 6.69 -29.01
CA PHE A 309 -0.66 5.54 -28.55
C PHE A 309 -1.62 4.40 -28.22
N CYS A 310 -1.65 3.36 -29.06
CA CYS A 310 -2.65 2.30 -28.99
C CYS A 310 -2.05 0.91 -29.18
N PRO A 311 -2.75 -0.19 -28.83
CA PRO A 311 -2.33 -1.55 -29.16
C PRO A 311 -2.09 -1.71 -30.67
N GLY A 312 -1.15 -2.58 -31.05
CA GLY A 312 -0.76 -2.76 -32.46
C GLY A 312 -1.92 -3.18 -33.35
N GLN A 313 -2.79 -4.06 -32.86
CA GLN A 313 -3.99 -4.50 -33.59
C GLN A 313 -5.05 -3.41 -33.79
N LEU A 314 -4.97 -2.29 -33.08
CA LEU A 314 -5.97 -1.20 -33.15
C LEU A 314 -5.55 -0.05 -34.06
N VAL A 315 -4.34 -0.04 -34.64
CA VAL A 315 -3.83 1.07 -35.45
C VAL A 315 -4.78 1.40 -36.61
N ASN A 316 -5.15 0.40 -37.41
CA ASN A 316 -6.05 0.59 -38.55
C ASN A 316 -7.47 0.98 -38.12
N LYS A 317 -7.92 0.50 -36.95
CA LYS A 317 -9.21 0.91 -36.38
C LYS A 317 -9.19 2.38 -36.00
N TRP A 318 -8.12 2.85 -35.36
CA TRP A 318 -7.94 4.25 -34.99
C TRP A 318 -7.89 5.16 -36.20
N GLU A 319 -7.20 4.76 -37.27
CA GLU A 319 -7.19 5.51 -38.53
C GLU A 319 -8.61 5.69 -39.08
N ARG A 320 -9.36 4.60 -39.23
CA ARG A 320 -10.75 4.65 -39.70
C ARG A 320 -11.64 5.54 -38.82
N GLU A 321 -11.56 5.39 -37.50
CA GLU A 321 -12.37 6.18 -36.56
C GLU A 321 -12.04 7.68 -36.64
N ILE A 322 -10.78 8.06 -36.89
CA ILE A 322 -10.39 9.46 -37.10
C ILE A 322 -10.99 9.99 -38.40
N GLN A 323 -10.89 9.24 -39.50
CA GLN A 323 -11.45 9.61 -40.81
C GLN A 323 -12.96 9.81 -40.75
N GLU A 324 -13.67 8.93 -40.04
CA GLU A 324 -15.13 8.96 -39.91
C GLU A 324 -15.64 10.02 -38.93
N THR A 325 -14.79 10.54 -38.04
CA THR A 325 -15.20 11.47 -36.97
C THR A 325 -14.74 12.90 -37.22
N ILE A 326 -13.50 13.11 -37.65
CA ILE A 326 -12.86 14.43 -37.70
C ILE A 326 -12.76 14.93 -39.15
N PRO A 327 -13.40 16.06 -39.49
CA PRO A 327 -13.36 16.59 -40.85
C PRO A 327 -11.96 17.07 -41.25
N GLY A 328 -11.52 16.68 -42.45
CA GLY A 328 -10.26 17.15 -43.04
C GLY A 328 -9.00 16.72 -42.28
N ALA A 329 -9.06 15.63 -41.52
CA ALA A 329 -7.91 15.09 -40.80
C ALA A 329 -6.91 14.40 -41.73
N GLU A 330 -5.65 14.84 -41.70
CA GLU A 330 -4.52 14.10 -42.27
C GLU A 330 -4.04 13.07 -41.24
N ILE A 331 -3.85 11.81 -41.66
CA ILE A 331 -3.50 10.70 -40.77
C ILE A 331 -2.18 10.08 -41.21
N ILE A 332 -1.26 9.91 -40.25
CA ILE A 332 0.10 9.43 -40.49
C ILE A 332 0.41 8.31 -39.50
N GLN A 333 0.59 7.09 -40.00
CA GLN A 333 1.04 5.98 -39.18
C GLN A 333 2.56 6.02 -38.96
N ILE A 334 3.01 5.90 -37.71
CA ILE A 334 4.42 5.81 -37.34
C ILE A 334 4.80 4.33 -37.26
N GLU A 335 5.29 3.79 -38.37
CA GLU A 335 5.75 2.41 -38.43
C GLU A 335 7.17 2.23 -37.90
N SER A 336 7.98 3.27 -38.04
CA SER A 336 9.39 3.26 -37.66
C SER A 336 9.81 4.61 -37.10
N TRP A 337 10.84 4.60 -36.25
CA TRP A 337 11.50 5.82 -35.79
C TRP A 337 12.04 6.66 -36.96
N LYS A 338 12.30 6.05 -38.13
CA LYS A 338 12.74 6.75 -39.35
C LYS A 338 11.69 7.74 -39.86
N ASN A 339 10.39 7.45 -39.74
CA ASN A 339 9.32 8.37 -40.14
C ASN A 339 9.39 9.69 -39.37
N LEU A 340 10.02 9.70 -38.19
CA LEU A 340 10.16 10.88 -37.35
C LEU A 340 11.39 11.74 -37.68
N LEU A 341 12.34 11.25 -38.49
CA LEU A 341 13.59 11.96 -38.76
C LEU A 341 13.41 13.22 -39.61
N HIS A 342 12.45 13.19 -40.53
CA HIS A 342 12.16 14.30 -41.43
C HIS A 342 11.28 15.38 -40.75
N LEU A 343 10.75 15.10 -39.57
CA LEU A 343 9.89 16.03 -38.85
C LEU A 343 10.75 17.13 -38.22
N ASN A 344 10.48 18.37 -38.61
CA ASN A 344 11.10 19.55 -38.02
C ASN A 344 10.25 20.04 -36.85
N ARG A 345 10.84 20.09 -35.65
CA ARG A 345 10.18 20.57 -34.42
C ARG A 345 9.57 21.97 -34.58
N SER A 346 10.18 22.83 -35.39
CA SER A 346 9.74 24.22 -35.58
C SER A 346 8.58 24.37 -36.56
N SER A 347 8.22 23.32 -37.31
CA SER A 347 7.09 23.40 -38.24
C SER A 347 5.79 23.55 -37.45
N LYS A 348 4.89 24.40 -37.94
CA LYS A 348 3.54 24.56 -37.39
C LYS A 348 2.55 23.74 -38.23
N PRO A 349 1.51 23.14 -37.62
CA PRO A 349 0.47 22.47 -38.39
C PRO A 349 -0.32 23.49 -39.20
N THR A 350 -0.61 23.15 -40.46
CA THR A 350 -1.48 23.93 -41.35
C THR A 350 -2.94 23.51 -41.21
N GLY A 351 -3.19 22.25 -40.83
CA GLY A 351 -4.51 21.68 -40.63
C GLY A 351 -4.60 20.78 -39.39
N VAL A 352 -5.48 19.79 -39.46
CA VAL A 352 -5.65 18.77 -38.42
C VAL A 352 -4.82 17.56 -38.80
N GLU A 353 -3.75 17.31 -38.03
CA GLU A 353 -2.82 16.21 -38.28
C GLU A 353 -2.88 15.20 -37.12
N TRP A 354 -3.11 13.94 -37.45
CA TRP A 354 -3.14 12.82 -36.50
C TRP A 354 -2.02 11.84 -36.80
N TYR A 355 -1.24 11.53 -35.78
CA TYR A 355 -0.21 10.52 -35.83
C TYR A 355 -0.63 9.32 -35.00
N ILE A 356 -0.40 8.10 -35.49
CA ILE A 356 -0.76 6.87 -34.77
C ILE A 356 0.51 6.03 -34.58
N ILE A 357 0.77 5.62 -33.33
CA ILE A 357 1.89 4.75 -33.01
C ILE A 357 1.45 3.56 -32.14
N ALA A 358 1.85 2.36 -32.57
CA ALA A 358 1.61 1.14 -31.82
C ALA A 358 2.52 1.03 -30.59
N ARG A 359 2.01 0.50 -29.47
CA ARG A 359 2.77 0.39 -28.20
C ARG A 359 4.04 -0.44 -28.32
N ASP A 360 3.95 -1.56 -29.04
CA ASP A 360 5.06 -2.49 -29.29
C ASP A 360 6.16 -1.83 -30.12
N ARG A 361 5.81 -0.95 -31.06
CA ARG A 361 6.77 -0.18 -31.86
C ARG A 361 7.40 0.97 -31.08
N ALA A 362 6.60 1.67 -30.29
CA ALA A 362 7.01 2.85 -29.53
C ALA A 362 8.11 2.58 -28.48
N LYS A 363 8.18 1.35 -27.94
CA LYS A 363 9.09 0.95 -26.84
C LYS A 363 10.45 0.38 -27.28
N LEU A 364 10.61 0.03 -28.55
CA LEU A 364 11.76 -0.75 -29.01
C LEU A 364 13.00 0.14 -29.24
N GLY A 365 13.86 0.23 -28.22
CA GLY A 365 15.12 0.95 -28.26
C GLY A 365 16.30 0.17 -28.86
N ALA A 366 17.45 0.86 -28.95
CA ALA A 366 18.72 0.26 -29.33
C ALA A 366 19.12 -0.84 -28.33
N LYS A 367 19.68 -1.93 -28.85
CA LYS A 367 20.36 -2.90 -27.98
C LYS A 367 21.56 -2.19 -27.34
N TRP A 368 21.92 -2.62 -26.15
CA TRP A 368 23.17 -2.20 -25.52
C TRP A 368 24.13 -3.37 -25.52
N LYS A 369 25.43 -3.07 -25.54
CA LYS A 369 26.53 -4.02 -25.37
C LYS A 369 27.43 -3.55 -24.24
N PRO A 370 28.19 -4.44 -23.58
CA PRO A 370 29.22 -4.04 -22.65
C PRO A 370 30.24 -3.10 -23.30
N ALA A 371 30.68 -2.12 -22.53
CA ALA A 371 31.80 -1.27 -22.87
C ALA A 371 33.03 -1.80 -22.12
N CYS A 372 33.88 -2.51 -22.84
CA CYS A 372 35.14 -3.06 -22.33
C CYS A 372 36.21 -3.01 -23.42
N GLN A 373 37.47 -2.97 -23.01
CA GLN A 373 38.63 -3.07 -23.88
C GLN A 373 39.30 -4.44 -23.66
N VAL A 374 39.79 -5.03 -24.74
CA VAL A 374 40.64 -6.23 -24.71
C VAL A 374 42.01 -5.81 -25.24
N ARG A 375 43.08 -6.10 -24.49
CA ARG A 375 44.45 -5.90 -24.99
C ARG A 375 44.92 -7.19 -25.64
N THR A 376 45.12 -7.17 -26.96
CA THR A 376 45.55 -8.33 -27.76
C THR A 376 47.05 -8.62 -27.69
N LYS A 377 47.87 -7.72 -27.13
CA LYS A 377 49.35 -7.83 -27.13
C LYS A 377 49.96 -8.41 -25.84
N VAL A 378 49.16 -8.69 -24.82
CA VAL A 378 49.61 -9.27 -23.54
C VAL A 378 48.69 -10.44 -23.22
N ILE A 379 49.25 -11.56 -22.75
CA ILE A 379 48.71 -12.93 -22.62
C ILE A 379 47.41 -13.07 -21.80
N ASP A 380 46.82 -11.98 -21.34
CA ASP A 380 45.97 -12.01 -20.17
C ASP A 380 44.47 -12.21 -20.42
N GLY A 381 43.97 -12.00 -21.65
CA GLY A 381 42.55 -12.21 -21.97
C GLY A 381 41.54 -11.42 -21.11
N PHE A 382 41.97 -10.58 -20.17
CA PHE A 382 41.11 -9.86 -19.23
C PHE A 382 40.35 -8.72 -19.90
N LEU A 383 39.08 -8.58 -19.53
CA LEU A 383 38.26 -7.41 -19.86
C LEU A 383 38.70 -6.22 -19.01
N ARG A 384 38.90 -5.08 -19.66
CA ARG A 384 39.37 -3.85 -19.03
C ARG A 384 38.37 -2.72 -19.18
N CYS A 385 38.34 -1.83 -18.19
CA CYS A 385 37.55 -0.61 -18.25
C CYS A 385 38.07 0.28 -19.39
N PRO A 386 37.21 0.75 -20.33
CA PRO A 386 37.65 1.63 -21.42
C PRO A 386 38.18 2.99 -20.94
N GLN A 387 37.75 3.44 -19.75
CA GLN A 387 38.12 4.76 -19.22
C GLN A 387 39.40 4.72 -18.36
N CYS A 388 39.49 3.80 -17.38
CA CYS A 388 40.67 3.72 -16.50
C CYS A 388 41.69 2.65 -16.89
N GLY A 389 41.39 1.80 -17.88
CA GLY A 389 42.29 0.75 -18.37
C GLY A 389 42.45 -0.47 -17.44
N ARG A 390 41.94 -0.40 -16.21
CA ARG A 390 42.05 -1.44 -15.16
C ARG A 390 41.19 -2.67 -15.45
N ARG A 391 41.63 -3.82 -14.94
CA ARG A 391 40.95 -5.13 -15.11
C ARG A 391 39.61 -5.16 -14.37
N LEU A 392 38.57 -5.54 -15.10
CA LEU A 392 37.20 -5.63 -14.59
C LEU A 392 36.99 -6.93 -13.83
N VAL A 393 36.10 -6.87 -12.83
CA VAL A 393 35.70 -8.04 -12.05
C VAL A 393 34.19 -8.27 -12.13
N ASP A 394 33.75 -9.48 -11.82
CA ASP A 394 32.35 -9.88 -11.74
C ASP A 394 31.72 -9.55 -10.36
N ASP A 395 30.47 -9.96 -10.16
CA ASP A 395 29.73 -9.76 -8.90
C ASP A 395 30.40 -10.46 -7.69
N LYS A 396 31.26 -11.45 -7.93
CA LYS A 396 32.04 -12.17 -6.91
C LYS A 396 33.44 -11.60 -6.72
N ARG A 397 33.79 -10.52 -7.43
CA ARG A 397 35.11 -9.89 -7.43
C ARG A 397 36.19 -10.77 -8.09
N GLU A 398 35.78 -11.68 -8.98
CA GLU A 398 36.68 -12.49 -9.80
C GLU A 398 36.97 -11.77 -11.13
N PRO A 399 38.19 -11.85 -11.68
CA PRO A 399 38.56 -11.11 -12.90
C PRO A 399 37.82 -11.65 -14.13
N LEU A 400 37.29 -10.75 -14.95
CA LEU A 400 36.54 -11.09 -16.15
C LEU A 400 37.46 -11.38 -17.33
N ILE A 401 37.32 -12.55 -17.96
CA ILE A 401 38.12 -12.98 -19.11
C ILE A 401 37.25 -13.08 -20.36
N VAL A 402 37.79 -12.70 -21.52
CA VAL A 402 37.15 -12.87 -22.84
C VAL A 402 36.84 -14.35 -23.07
N GLY A 403 35.58 -14.66 -23.42
CA GLY A 403 35.18 -16.01 -23.80
C GLY A 403 34.83 -16.95 -22.64
N GLN A 404 34.94 -16.52 -21.37
CA GLN A 404 34.41 -17.32 -20.26
C GLN A 404 32.88 -17.48 -20.38
N PRO A 405 32.36 -18.72 -20.37
CA PRO A 405 30.93 -18.97 -20.41
C PRO A 405 30.27 -18.50 -19.10
N GLY A 406 29.18 -17.76 -19.22
CA GLY A 406 28.32 -17.47 -18.09
C GLY A 406 27.60 -18.75 -17.62
N LYS A 407 27.04 -18.73 -16.40
CA LYS A 407 26.14 -19.79 -15.92
C LYS A 407 25.12 -20.14 -17.02
N ASN A 408 25.00 -21.43 -17.33
CA ASN A 408 24.09 -22.04 -18.32
C ASN A 408 24.56 -22.04 -19.79
N GLY A 409 25.87 -22.08 -20.06
CA GLY A 409 26.39 -22.37 -21.40
C GLY A 409 26.24 -21.24 -22.43
N GLN A 410 25.88 -20.03 -21.99
CA GLN A 410 25.90 -18.84 -22.84
C GLN A 410 27.26 -18.14 -22.73
N ALA A 411 27.88 -17.79 -23.86
CA ALA A 411 29.10 -16.98 -23.88
C ALA A 411 28.80 -15.59 -23.27
N GLY A 412 29.34 -15.27 -22.09
CA GLY A 412 28.98 -14.02 -21.42
C GLY A 412 29.64 -13.76 -20.08
N THR A 413 30.51 -12.74 -20.07
CA THR A 413 31.36 -12.24 -18.98
C THR A 413 30.63 -11.54 -17.82
N GLY A 414 29.40 -11.93 -17.47
CA GLY A 414 28.61 -11.32 -16.38
C GLY A 414 28.09 -9.90 -16.64
N LEU A 415 28.85 -9.05 -17.35
CA LEU A 415 28.53 -7.67 -17.77
C LEU A 415 27.26 -7.55 -18.62
N TRP A 416 26.79 -8.64 -19.22
CA TRP A 416 25.62 -8.68 -20.09
C TRP A 416 24.29 -8.67 -19.33
N LYS A 417 24.31 -8.95 -18.01
CA LYS A 417 23.09 -9.05 -17.21
C LYS A 417 22.52 -7.69 -16.80
N ARG A 418 23.38 -6.69 -16.59
CA ARG A 418 22.98 -5.37 -16.04
C ARG A 418 23.85 -4.26 -16.62
N ARG A 419 23.29 -3.05 -16.67
CA ARG A 419 24.00 -1.81 -17.03
C ARG A 419 24.93 -1.35 -15.89
N THR A 420 26.00 -2.09 -15.67
CA THR A 420 26.95 -1.90 -14.56
C THR A 420 27.86 -0.68 -14.76
N ARG A 421 28.48 -0.24 -13.66
CA ARG A 421 29.51 0.79 -13.64
C ARG A 421 30.84 0.19 -13.18
N CYS A 422 31.93 0.90 -13.46
CA CYS A 422 33.27 0.58 -13.00
C CYS A 422 33.37 0.87 -11.50
N GLU A 423 32.81 0.00 -10.66
CA GLU A 423 32.81 0.14 -9.20
C GLU A 423 34.03 -0.52 -8.55
N TRP A 424 34.41 -1.70 -9.03
CA TRP A 424 35.54 -2.48 -8.53
C TRP A 424 36.40 -2.96 -9.68
N VAL A 425 37.71 -2.88 -9.52
CA VAL A 425 38.72 -3.28 -10.52
C VAL A 425 39.98 -3.77 -9.83
N PHE A 426 40.82 -4.55 -10.52
CA PHE A 426 42.17 -4.85 -10.04
C PHE A 426 43.15 -3.73 -10.41
N SER A 427 44.13 -3.47 -9.54
CA SER A 427 45.28 -2.61 -9.85
C SER A 427 46.07 -3.18 -11.05
N ASP A 428 46.53 -2.31 -11.95
CA ASP A 428 47.51 -2.66 -12.97
C ASP A 428 48.85 -2.08 -12.55
N HIS A 429 49.86 -2.91 -12.30
CA HIS A 429 51.22 -2.41 -12.17
C HIS A 429 51.73 -1.93 -13.54
N ARG A 430 52.22 -0.69 -13.61
CA ARG A 430 53.37 -0.41 -14.46
C ARG A 430 54.59 -0.80 -13.62
N PRO A 431 55.50 -1.65 -14.09
CA PRO A 431 56.74 -1.89 -13.37
C PRO A 431 57.53 -0.57 -13.32
N GLU A 432 57.59 0.04 -12.14
CA GLU A 432 58.61 1.03 -11.80
C GLU A 432 59.78 0.28 -11.14
N PRO A 433 61.04 0.70 -11.32
CA PRO A 433 62.20 -0.14 -11.02
C PRO A 433 62.43 -0.47 -9.54
N ASP A 434 61.73 0.18 -8.59
CA ASP A 434 62.13 0.17 -7.16
C ASP A 434 60.99 -0.15 -6.17
N ASN A 435 59.97 -0.93 -6.54
CA ASN A 435 58.94 -1.37 -5.58
C ASN A 435 58.79 -2.88 -5.52
N ASP A 436 58.83 -3.42 -4.29
CA ASP A 436 58.69 -4.83 -3.97
C ASP A 436 57.46 -5.46 -4.65
N ALA A 437 57.67 -6.66 -5.21
CA ALA A 437 56.79 -7.35 -6.16
C ALA A 437 55.45 -7.90 -5.59
N ASN A 438 54.87 -7.31 -4.54
CA ASN A 438 53.75 -7.89 -3.79
C ASN A 438 52.42 -7.10 -3.79
N GLU A 439 52.24 -6.06 -4.61
CA GLU A 439 50.98 -5.28 -4.69
C GLU A 439 50.19 -5.40 -6.02
N ALA A 440 50.54 -6.36 -6.86
CA ALA A 440 49.74 -6.73 -8.02
C ALA A 440 48.43 -7.41 -7.58
N ASP A 441 47.35 -7.26 -8.36
CA ASP A 441 46.06 -7.92 -8.11
C ASP A 441 45.34 -7.50 -6.83
N ARG A 442 45.51 -6.26 -6.37
CA ARG A 442 44.67 -5.71 -5.29
C ARG A 442 43.34 -5.19 -5.84
N LEU A 443 42.23 -5.58 -5.21
CA LEU A 443 40.92 -5.04 -5.51
C LEU A 443 40.83 -3.58 -5.03
N VAL A 444 40.56 -2.67 -5.97
CA VAL A 444 40.45 -1.23 -5.72
C VAL A 444 39.14 -0.67 -6.28
N ASN A 445 38.75 0.51 -5.80
CA ASN A 445 37.62 1.23 -6.37
C ASN A 445 37.90 1.59 -7.84
N GLY A 446 36.91 1.33 -8.68
CA GLY A 446 36.90 1.71 -10.09
C GLY A 446 36.61 3.20 -10.29
N CYS A 447 36.66 3.64 -11.54
CA CYS A 447 36.48 5.06 -11.90
C CYS A 447 35.02 5.51 -12.01
N GLY A 448 34.04 4.63 -11.73
CA GLY A 448 32.61 4.93 -11.81
C GLY A 448 32.04 5.04 -13.23
N SER A 449 32.86 4.86 -14.27
CA SER A 449 32.44 4.94 -15.67
C SER A 449 31.40 3.87 -16.01
N PRO A 450 30.39 4.16 -16.86
CA PRO A 450 29.46 3.13 -17.31
C PRO A 450 30.21 2.05 -18.12
N LEU A 451 29.98 0.77 -17.80
CA LEU A 451 30.56 -0.39 -18.50
C LEU A 451 29.60 -0.94 -19.56
N TRP A 452 28.74 -0.08 -20.10
CA TRP A 452 27.79 -0.40 -21.16
C TRP A 452 27.73 0.77 -22.14
N GLN A 453 27.42 0.45 -23.39
CA GLN A 453 27.24 1.39 -24.47
C GLN A 453 26.12 0.91 -25.39
N MET A 454 25.47 1.83 -26.08
CA MET A 454 24.51 1.43 -27.12
C MET A 454 25.26 0.76 -28.27
N THR A 455 24.67 -0.24 -28.89
CA THR A 455 25.24 -0.80 -30.12
C THR A 455 25.23 0.29 -31.20
N GLY A 456 26.29 0.35 -32.01
CA GLY A 456 26.35 1.25 -33.17
C GLY A 456 25.41 0.83 -34.32
N GLU A 457 24.61 -0.23 -34.11
CA GLU A 457 23.59 -0.66 -35.06
C GLU A 457 22.46 0.38 -35.09
N LEU A 458 22.53 1.29 -36.06
CA LEU A 458 21.56 2.34 -36.38
C LEU A 458 20.14 1.84 -36.69
N ARG A 459 19.81 0.55 -36.49
CA ARG A 459 18.55 -0.03 -36.95
C ARG A 459 17.39 0.09 -35.94
N ARG A 460 17.68 0.27 -34.64
CA ARG A 460 16.63 0.28 -33.59
C ARG A 460 16.81 1.49 -32.67
N TYR A 461 15.87 2.44 -32.71
CA TYR A 461 15.79 3.56 -31.77
C TYR A 461 14.35 3.67 -31.27
N GLU A 462 14.17 3.98 -29.99
CA GLU A 462 12.85 4.06 -29.35
C GLU A 462 12.11 5.33 -29.84
N PRO A 463 11.02 5.20 -30.63
CA PRO A 463 10.31 6.36 -31.16
C PRO A 463 9.80 7.30 -30.05
N ALA A 464 9.31 6.76 -28.94
CA ALA A 464 8.81 7.56 -27.82
C ALA A 464 9.92 8.44 -27.20
N LEU A 465 11.12 7.88 -27.04
CA LEU A 465 12.28 8.62 -26.54
C LEU A 465 12.78 9.65 -27.56
N LEU A 466 12.73 9.33 -28.85
CA LEU A 466 13.08 10.26 -29.93
C LEU A 466 12.15 11.48 -29.91
N ILE A 467 10.84 11.24 -29.79
CA ILE A 467 9.83 12.30 -29.70
C ILE A 467 10.11 13.18 -28.47
N LYS A 468 10.35 12.57 -27.31
CA LYS A 468 10.67 13.32 -26.08
C LYS A 468 11.92 14.19 -26.21
N ARG A 469 12.97 13.69 -26.88
CA ARG A 469 14.26 14.38 -26.99
C ARG A 469 14.29 15.43 -28.11
N ARG A 470 13.80 15.10 -29.31
CA ARG A 470 13.93 15.94 -30.51
C ARG A 470 12.64 16.67 -30.89
N LEU A 471 11.47 16.13 -30.55
CA LEU A 471 10.15 16.65 -30.96
C LEU A 471 9.32 17.12 -29.75
N LYS A 472 9.96 17.63 -28.70
CA LYS A 472 9.26 18.14 -27.51
C LYS A 472 8.31 19.27 -27.89
N ASN A 473 7.05 19.18 -27.47
CA ASN A 473 5.95 20.08 -27.82
C ASN A 473 5.57 20.10 -29.32
N PHE A 474 6.07 19.19 -30.13
CA PHE A 474 5.66 19.05 -31.54
C PHE A 474 4.19 18.59 -31.63
N PHE A 475 3.83 17.57 -30.85
CA PHE A 475 2.45 17.14 -30.65
C PHE A 475 1.82 17.96 -29.53
N LYS A 476 0.68 18.60 -29.82
CA LYS A 476 -0.08 19.34 -28.82
C LYS A 476 -0.86 18.38 -27.94
N TYR A 477 -1.46 17.35 -28.54
CA TYR A 477 -2.31 16.37 -27.87
C TYR A 477 -1.72 14.97 -27.95
N LEU A 478 -1.93 14.20 -26.90
CA LEU A 478 -1.66 12.76 -26.83
C LEU A 478 -2.92 12.05 -26.36
N ILE A 479 -3.31 10.99 -27.06
CA ILE A 479 -4.29 10.02 -26.60
C ILE A 479 -3.54 8.74 -26.23
N LEU A 480 -3.67 8.33 -24.98
CA LEU A 480 -3.21 7.02 -24.50
C LEU A 480 -4.43 6.10 -24.45
N ASP A 481 -4.51 5.14 -25.37
CA ASP A 481 -5.53 4.10 -25.32
C ASP A 481 -5.15 3.03 -24.27
N GLU A 482 -6.10 2.21 -23.81
CA GLU A 482 -6.01 1.22 -22.72
C GLU A 482 -4.91 1.49 -21.68
N LEU A 483 -5.01 2.63 -21.00
CA LEU A 483 -3.98 3.07 -20.04
C LEU A 483 -3.68 2.02 -18.95
N HIS A 484 -4.66 1.19 -18.59
CA HIS A 484 -4.50 0.19 -17.53
C HIS A 484 -3.44 -0.87 -17.84
N GLU A 485 -3.12 -1.13 -19.11
CA GLU A 485 -1.99 -2.00 -19.50
C GLU A 485 -0.64 -1.38 -19.13
N GLU A 486 -0.59 -0.06 -18.99
CA GLU A 486 0.60 0.71 -18.63
C GLU A 486 0.81 0.85 -17.12
N LYS A 487 0.14 0.02 -16.31
CA LYS A 487 0.27 0.05 -14.83
C LYS A 487 1.62 -0.41 -14.30
N GLY A 488 2.42 -1.14 -15.08
CA GLY A 488 3.70 -1.66 -14.63
C GLY A 488 4.74 -0.55 -14.43
N ALA A 489 5.44 -0.53 -13.30
CA ALA A 489 6.40 0.52 -12.96
C ALA A 489 7.64 0.54 -13.88
N ASP A 490 8.20 -0.65 -14.16
CA ASP A 490 9.45 -0.81 -14.92
C ASP A 490 9.23 -1.39 -16.34
N THR A 491 7.99 -1.31 -16.85
CA THR A 491 7.69 -1.82 -18.19
C THR A 491 8.15 -0.84 -19.26
N ALA A 492 8.72 -1.36 -20.35
CA ALA A 492 9.14 -0.55 -21.47
C ALA A 492 7.97 0.22 -22.12
N GLN A 493 6.76 -0.36 -22.12
CA GLN A 493 5.55 0.32 -22.56
C GLN A 493 5.21 1.50 -21.66
N GLY A 494 5.28 1.32 -20.33
CA GLY A 494 4.99 2.37 -19.36
C GLY A 494 6.00 3.52 -19.45
N HIS A 495 7.27 3.22 -19.71
CA HIS A 495 8.28 4.24 -20.00
C HIS A 495 8.02 4.99 -21.31
N ALA A 496 7.60 4.30 -22.37
CA ALA A 496 7.24 4.93 -23.64
C ALA A 496 6.03 5.87 -23.47
N ALA A 497 4.96 5.42 -22.80
CA ALA A 497 3.80 6.24 -22.49
C ALA A 497 4.17 7.48 -21.66
N ALA A 498 5.02 7.32 -20.64
CA ALA A 498 5.54 8.44 -19.85
C ALA A 498 6.36 9.43 -20.68
N ALA A 499 7.19 8.92 -21.61
CA ALA A 499 8.02 9.75 -22.46
C ALA A 499 7.16 10.60 -23.41
N LEU A 500 6.13 10.01 -24.01
CA LEU A 500 5.16 10.71 -24.85
C LEU A 500 4.34 11.72 -24.04
N ALA A 501 3.83 11.34 -22.86
CA ALA A 501 3.07 12.24 -21.99
C ALA A 501 3.93 13.44 -21.56
N ALA A 502 5.22 13.26 -21.30
CA ALA A 502 6.15 14.35 -21.01
C ALA A 502 6.45 15.24 -22.24
N ALA A 503 6.41 14.69 -23.45
CA ALA A 503 6.67 15.41 -24.69
C ALA A 503 5.48 16.26 -25.17
N CYS A 504 4.25 15.84 -24.85
CA CYS A 504 3.01 16.49 -25.30
C CYS A 504 2.49 17.50 -24.27
N ARG A 505 1.72 18.49 -24.74
CA ARG A 505 1.16 19.57 -23.89
C ARG A 505 -0.13 19.17 -23.18
N LYS A 506 -0.97 18.36 -23.82
CA LYS A 506 -2.26 17.90 -23.32
C LYS A 506 -2.38 16.39 -23.53
N VAL A 507 -2.89 15.68 -22.53
CA VAL A 507 -2.99 14.21 -22.55
C VAL A 507 -4.42 13.81 -22.20
N ILE A 508 -4.99 12.93 -23.00
CA ILE A 508 -6.23 12.21 -22.68
C ILE A 508 -5.85 10.74 -22.55
N ALA A 509 -6.15 10.13 -21.42
CA ALA A 509 -5.98 8.70 -21.23
C ALA A 509 -7.34 8.02 -21.25
N LEU A 510 -7.48 6.98 -22.06
CA LEU A 510 -8.69 6.19 -22.24
C LEU A 510 -8.48 4.83 -21.57
N THR A 511 -9.45 4.37 -20.80
CA THR A 511 -9.42 3.02 -20.24
C THR A 511 -10.82 2.51 -19.95
N GLY A 512 -11.03 1.19 -20.12
CA GLY A 512 -12.25 0.52 -19.65
C GLY A 512 -12.36 0.52 -18.13
N THR A 513 -11.28 0.14 -17.47
CA THR A 513 -11.17 0.11 -16.02
C THR A 513 -9.88 0.79 -15.61
N LEU A 514 -9.93 1.65 -14.60
CA LEU A 514 -8.71 2.32 -14.11
C LEU A 514 -7.93 1.42 -13.14
N ILE A 515 -8.63 0.51 -12.45
CA ILE A 515 -8.15 -0.19 -11.27
C ILE A 515 -8.27 -1.70 -11.50
N GLY A 516 -7.14 -2.41 -11.38
CA GLY A 516 -7.11 -3.87 -11.33
C GLY A 516 -7.18 -4.44 -9.90
N GLY A 517 -7.92 -3.77 -9.01
CA GLY A 517 -8.09 -4.13 -7.59
C GLY A 517 -7.04 -3.61 -6.60
N TYR A 518 -5.86 -3.18 -7.05
CA TYR A 518 -4.75 -2.76 -6.16
C TYR A 518 -4.41 -1.28 -6.32
N ALA A 519 -4.22 -0.58 -5.20
CA ALA A 519 -3.78 0.83 -5.19
C ALA A 519 -2.43 1.01 -5.89
N GLU A 520 -1.52 0.04 -5.75
CA GLU A 520 -0.19 0.07 -6.36
C GLU A 520 -0.22 0.23 -7.88
N HIS A 521 -1.26 -0.26 -8.56
CA HIS A 521 -1.40 -0.12 -10.01
C HIS A 521 -1.60 1.33 -10.47
N LEU A 522 -2.20 2.17 -9.62
CA LEU A 522 -2.46 3.57 -9.93
C LEU A 522 -1.22 4.44 -9.76
N ARG A 523 -0.33 4.08 -8.84
CA ARG A 523 0.83 4.89 -8.48
C ARG A 523 1.72 5.20 -9.70
N PRO A 524 2.16 4.23 -10.52
CA PRO A 524 2.93 4.53 -11.72
C PRO A 524 2.18 5.41 -12.72
N LEU A 525 0.88 5.21 -12.89
CA LEU A 525 0.05 6.00 -13.81
C LEU A 525 -0.03 7.47 -13.36
N LEU A 526 -0.29 7.70 -12.07
CA LEU A 526 -0.34 9.04 -11.48
C LEU A 526 0.99 9.77 -11.60
N PHE A 527 2.12 9.12 -11.32
CA PHE A 527 3.44 9.74 -11.49
C PHE A 527 3.77 10.11 -12.95
N ARG A 528 3.28 9.32 -13.91
CA ARG A 528 3.53 9.56 -15.35
C ARG A 528 2.66 10.68 -15.92
N LEU A 529 1.41 10.77 -15.45
CA LEU A 529 0.41 11.67 -16.01
C LEU A 529 0.26 12.98 -15.22
N SER A 530 0.24 12.89 -13.88
CA SER A 530 -0.02 14.02 -12.99
C SER A 530 0.71 13.87 -11.63
N PRO A 531 2.05 13.96 -11.61
CA PRO A 531 2.85 13.72 -10.40
C PRO A 531 2.69 14.79 -9.31
N GLN A 532 2.19 15.97 -9.66
CA GLN A 532 2.17 17.15 -8.78
C GLN A 532 1.51 16.86 -7.42
N SER A 533 0.33 16.24 -7.43
CA SER A 533 -0.41 15.90 -6.21
C SER A 533 0.34 14.91 -5.31
N LEU A 534 1.07 13.95 -5.88
CA LEU A 534 1.84 12.98 -5.10
C LEU A 534 3.11 13.60 -4.52
N VAL A 535 3.79 14.44 -5.29
CA VAL A 535 5.01 15.14 -4.84
C VAL A 535 4.70 16.13 -3.72
N GLN A 536 3.55 16.82 -3.77
CA GLN A 536 3.09 17.71 -2.69
C GLN A 536 2.88 16.98 -1.36
N GLU A 537 2.54 15.69 -1.40
CA GLU A 537 2.41 14.84 -0.21
C GLU A 537 3.73 14.20 0.25
N GLY A 538 4.85 14.56 -0.39
CA GLY A 538 6.17 14.04 -0.09
C GLY A 538 6.42 12.62 -0.60
N LEU A 539 5.63 12.13 -1.58
CA LEU A 539 5.81 10.79 -2.15
C LEU A 539 6.74 10.82 -3.37
N GLY A 540 7.79 10.02 -3.33
CA GLY A 540 8.71 9.79 -4.44
C GLY A 540 8.37 8.56 -5.30
N TRP A 541 9.05 8.42 -6.45
CA TRP A 541 8.89 7.25 -7.33
C TRP A 541 9.30 5.93 -6.67
N SER A 542 10.25 5.96 -5.74
CA SER A 542 10.71 4.79 -4.97
C SER A 542 9.76 4.36 -3.85
N ASP A 543 8.81 5.22 -3.47
CA ASP A 543 8.11 5.10 -2.19
C ASP A 543 6.83 4.26 -2.33
N THR A 544 6.96 3.08 -2.92
CA THR A 544 5.84 2.16 -3.14
C THR A 544 5.16 1.76 -1.83
N THR A 545 5.95 1.46 -0.78
CA THR A 545 5.41 1.06 0.53
C THR A 545 4.64 2.19 1.20
N ALA A 546 5.17 3.41 1.21
CA ALA A 546 4.51 4.57 1.82
C ALA A 546 3.19 4.92 1.09
N PHE A 547 3.17 4.80 -0.24
CA PHE A 547 1.94 4.96 -1.02
C PHE A 547 0.89 3.90 -0.63
N ASN A 548 1.29 2.63 -0.57
CA ASN A 548 0.38 1.54 -0.20
C ASN A 548 -0.09 1.62 1.26
N GLU A 549 0.72 2.17 2.17
CA GLU A 549 0.32 2.39 3.57
C GLU A 549 -0.75 3.47 3.72
N ARG A 550 -0.73 4.48 2.86
CA ARG A 550 -1.73 5.56 2.86
C ARG A 550 -3.00 5.21 2.09
N TYR A 551 -2.83 4.56 0.94
CA TYR A 551 -3.89 4.44 -0.06
C TYR A 551 -4.28 3.02 -0.41
N GLY A 552 -3.47 2.04 -0.04
CA GLY A 552 -3.72 0.62 -0.28
C GLY A 552 -4.15 -0.11 0.98
N ARG A 553 -4.48 -1.38 0.81
CA ARG A 553 -4.70 -2.32 1.90
C ARG A 553 -3.43 -3.13 2.12
N ILE A 554 -2.85 -3.08 3.33
CA ILE A 554 -1.64 -3.84 3.65
C ILE A 554 -1.95 -4.88 4.72
N GLU A 555 -1.55 -6.12 4.47
CA GLU A 555 -1.46 -7.18 5.47
C GLU A 555 -0.02 -7.23 6.00
N THR A 556 0.14 -7.03 7.30
CA THR A 556 1.43 -7.17 7.97
C THR A 556 1.48 -8.53 8.66
N ARG A 557 2.36 -9.42 8.19
CA ARG A 557 2.63 -10.70 8.86
C ARG A 557 3.86 -10.57 9.73
N ILE A 558 3.69 -10.80 11.02
CA ILE A 558 4.78 -10.86 11.99
C ILE A 558 5.08 -12.33 12.25
N THR A 559 6.22 -12.81 11.75
CA THR A 559 6.68 -14.17 12.03
C THR A 559 7.63 -14.11 13.23
N GLU A 560 7.21 -14.66 14.36
CA GLU A 560 8.07 -14.86 15.52
C GLU A 560 8.69 -16.25 15.45
N ARG A 561 10.02 -16.33 15.36
CA ARG A 561 10.72 -17.60 15.54
C ARG A 561 10.80 -17.90 17.04
N SER A 562 9.87 -18.67 17.56
CA SER A 562 10.04 -19.36 18.84
C SER A 562 11.08 -20.48 18.62
N GLY A 563 12.19 -20.39 19.36
CA GLY A 563 13.37 -21.21 19.15
C GLY A 563 13.12 -22.71 19.32
N GLY A 564 13.84 -23.50 18.53
CA GLY A 564 14.11 -24.90 18.85
C GLY A 564 14.89 -24.99 20.17
N ARG A 565 14.68 -26.10 20.88
CA ARG A 565 15.38 -26.48 22.11
C ARG A 565 16.91 -26.40 21.95
N SER A 566 17.54 -25.38 22.52
CA SER A 566 18.86 -25.49 23.16
C SER A 566 18.95 -24.45 24.29
N ASP A 567 19.52 -24.84 25.42
CA ASP A 567 19.44 -24.14 26.71
C ASP A 567 20.39 -22.93 26.87
N ASP A 568 21.14 -22.56 25.82
CA ASP A 568 22.27 -21.63 25.95
C ASP A 568 22.06 -20.20 25.39
N ASN A 569 20.85 -19.81 24.96
CA ASN A 569 20.60 -18.46 24.41
C ASN A 569 19.40 -17.75 25.03
N ARG A 570 19.43 -17.51 26.34
CA ARG A 570 18.37 -16.81 27.09
C ARG A 570 18.39 -15.27 26.97
N MET A 571 19.32 -14.70 26.19
CA MET A 571 19.54 -13.24 26.07
C MET A 571 19.30 -12.64 24.67
N SER A 572 18.97 -13.45 23.65
CA SER A 572 18.60 -12.91 22.34
C SER A 572 17.08 -12.73 22.26
N ARG A 573 16.59 -11.49 22.16
CA ARG A 573 15.23 -11.20 21.67
C ARG A 573 15.04 -11.99 20.37
N GLY A 574 14.13 -12.96 20.37
CA GLY A 574 13.86 -13.78 19.19
C GLY A 574 13.68 -12.90 17.96
N SER A 575 14.37 -13.25 16.86
CA SER A 575 14.30 -12.48 15.62
C SER A 575 12.85 -12.46 15.13
N LYS A 576 12.19 -11.30 15.24
CA LYS A 576 10.87 -11.04 14.66
C LYS A 576 11.09 -10.59 13.22
N THR A 577 10.59 -11.35 12.26
CA THR A 577 10.59 -10.93 10.85
C THR A 577 9.21 -10.41 10.49
N THR A 578 9.13 -9.12 10.14
CA THR A 578 7.90 -8.48 9.67
C THR A 578 7.89 -8.45 8.14
N THR A 579 6.88 -9.07 7.53
CA THR A 579 6.66 -9.06 6.08
C THR A 579 5.36 -8.32 5.77
N LYS A 580 5.42 -7.27 4.95
CA LYS A 580 4.23 -6.52 4.48
C LYS A 580 3.82 -7.02 3.09
N MET A 581 2.54 -7.31 2.91
CA MET A 581 1.96 -7.70 1.62
C MET A 581 0.78 -6.81 1.28
N VAL A 582 0.67 -6.42 0.01
CA VAL A 582 -0.44 -5.60 -0.48
C VAL A 582 -1.62 -6.52 -0.80
N ARG A 583 -2.82 -6.11 -0.38
CA ARG A 583 -4.09 -6.78 -0.67
C ARG A 583 -4.93 -5.94 -1.63
N PRO A 584 -5.87 -6.58 -2.36
CA PRO A 584 -6.88 -5.83 -3.11
C PRO A 584 -7.65 -4.90 -2.19
N GLY A 585 -7.87 -3.67 -2.66
CA GLY A 585 -8.52 -2.61 -1.91
C GLY A 585 -7.84 -1.27 -2.10
N ILE A 586 -8.66 -0.24 -2.29
CA ILE A 586 -8.23 1.15 -2.39
C ILE A 586 -8.95 1.95 -1.31
N MET A 587 -8.20 2.79 -0.61
CA MET A 587 -8.76 3.69 0.38
C MET A 587 -9.51 4.83 -0.32
N PRO A 588 -10.75 5.18 0.09
CA PRO A 588 -11.53 6.27 -0.49
C PRO A 588 -10.80 7.62 -0.65
N PRO A 589 -9.89 8.03 0.27
CA PRO A 589 -9.10 9.25 0.10
C PRO A 589 -8.27 9.32 -1.19
N LEU A 590 -7.83 8.17 -1.75
CA LEU A 590 -7.11 8.16 -3.02
C LEU A 590 -7.99 8.72 -4.15
N PHE A 591 -9.28 8.36 -4.14
CA PHE A 591 -10.24 8.85 -5.13
C PHE A 591 -10.47 10.35 -4.98
N GLY A 592 -10.79 10.81 -3.77
CA GLY A 592 -11.09 12.22 -3.51
C GLY A 592 -9.91 13.17 -3.71
N ARG A 593 -8.67 12.76 -3.37
CA ARG A 593 -7.50 13.64 -3.48
C ARG A 593 -6.82 13.61 -4.84
N HIS A 594 -6.78 12.45 -5.49
CA HIS A 594 -5.94 12.26 -6.68
C HIS A 594 -6.71 11.98 -7.96
N LEU A 595 -7.94 11.46 -7.91
CA LEU A 595 -8.67 11.01 -9.10
C LEU A 595 -9.86 11.89 -9.48
N ILE A 596 -10.60 12.45 -8.52
CA ILE A 596 -11.90 13.12 -8.76
C ILE A 596 -11.81 14.31 -9.73
N ASP A 597 -10.72 15.06 -9.69
CA ASP A 597 -10.46 16.23 -10.54
C ASP A 597 -9.92 15.84 -11.92
N LYS A 598 -9.44 14.60 -12.08
CA LYS A 598 -8.72 14.09 -13.28
C LYS A 598 -9.54 13.11 -14.09
N CYS A 599 -10.54 12.47 -13.50
CA CYS A 599 -11.28 11.37 -14.10
C CYS A 599 -12.70 11.80 -14.50
N VAL A 600 -13.16 11.33 -15.66
CA VAL A 600 -14.57 11.38 -16.06
C VAL A 600 -15.04 9.95 -16.25
N PHE A 601 -16.12 9.57 -15.56
CA PHE A 601 -16.70 8.24 -15.59
C PHE A 601 -17.92 8.22 -16.51
N LEU A 602 -18.12 7.12 -17.25
CA LEU A 602 -19.30 6.89 -18.07
C LEU A 602 -19.65 5.40 -18.08
N SER A 603 -20.83 5.05 -17.60
CA SER A 603 -21.36 3.68 -17.69
C SER A 603 -22.09 3.45 -19.02
N LEU A 604 -22.25 2.18 -19.43
CA LEU A 604 -22.96 1.83 -20.66
C LEU A 604 -24.46 2.14 -20.56
N ASN A 605 -25.04 1.97 -19.37
CA ASN A 605 -26.43 2.28 -19.08
C ASN A 605 -26.76 3.77 -19.24
N GLU A 606 -25.79 4.67 -19.03
CA GLU A 606 -25.96 6.11 -19.27
C GLU A 606 -25.94 6.50 -20.76
N VAL A 607 -25.42 5.62 -21.63
CA VAL A 607 -25.36 5.87 -23.08
C VAL A 607 -26.59 5.34 -23.79
N SER A 608 -27.17 4.24 -23.32
CA SER A 608 -28.34 3.63 -23.95
C SER A 608 -29.26 2.96 -22.93
N ASP A 609 -30.51 3.42 -22.89
CA ASP A 609 -31.56 2.83 -22.06
C ASP A 609 -32.10 1.48 -22.61
N ARG A 610 -31.72 1.10 -23.84
CA ARG A 610 -32.25 -0.09 -24.55
C ARG A 610 -31.18 -1.14 -24.80
N LEU A 611 -30.42 -1.49 -23.77
CA LEU A 611 -29.49 -2.61 -23.83
C LEU A 611 -30.23 -3.92 -23.51
N PRO A 612 -29.93 -5.04 -24.20
CA PRO A 612 -30.45 -6.34 -23.80
C PRO A 612 -29.91 -6.71 -22.40
N PRO A 613 -30.69 -7.39 -21.56
CA PRO A 613 -30.22 -7.83 -20.25
C PRO A 613 -29.06 -8.82 -20.41
N LEU A 614 -27.99 -8.63 -19.61
CA LEU A 614 -26.88 -9.58 -19.54
C LEU A 614 -27.20 -10.67 -18.53
N THR A 615 -27.27 -11.92 -18.99
CA THR A 615 -27.39 -13.11 -18.13
C THR A 615 -26.13 -13.93 -18.22
N GLU A 616 -25.49 -14.19 -17.09
CA GLU A 616 -24.34 -15.09 -17.00
C GLU A 616 -24.80 -16.44 -16.44
N GLU A 617 -24.57 -17.51 -17.19
CA GLU A 617 -24.85 -18.88 -16.76
C GLU A 617 -23.53 -19.66 -16.70
N CYS A 618 -23.18 -20.12 -15.51
CA CYS A 618 -22.06 -21.04 -15.34
C CYS A 618 -22.52 -22.46 -15.66
N VAL A 619 -22.15 -22.98 -16.84
CA VAL A 619 -22.43 -24.36 -17.22
C VAL A 619 -21.31 -25.27 -16.72
N PRO A 620 -21.54 -26.12 -15.70
CA PRO A 620 -20.52 -27.05 -15.22
C PRO A 620 -20.32 -28.17 -16.25
N VAL A 621 -19.09 -28.28 -16.77
CA VAL A 621 -18.70 -29.36 -17.68
C VAL A 621 -18.01 -30.46 -16.87
N ARG A 622 -18.49 -31.70 -16.99
CA ARG A 622 -17.80 -32.85 -16.39
C ARG A 622 -16.58 -33.20 -17.23
N MET A 623 -15.48 -33.56 -16.58
CA MET A 623 -14.30 -34.10 -17.27
C MET A 623 -14.69 -35.39 -18.01
N ASP A 624 -14.22 -35.53 -19.25
CA ASP A 624 -14.34 -36.78 -20.02
C ASP A 624 -13.57 -37.91 -19.32
N GLN A 625 -13.93 -39.17 -19.60
CA GLN A 625 -13.35 -40.33 -18.90
C GLN A 625 -11.82 -40.37 -18.99
N GLU A 626 -11.25 -40.06 -20.16
CA GLU A 626 -9.80 -40.02 -20.38
C GLU A 626 -9.12 -38.92 -19.56
N LEU A 627 -9.66 -37.70 -19.59
CA LEU A 627 -9.15 -36.58 -18.80
C LEU A 627 -9.31 -36.84 -17.29
N ALA A 628 -10.42 -37.42 -16.87
CA ALA A 628 -10.69 -37.74 -15.47
C ALA A 628 -9.77 -38.84 -14.92
N ALA A 629 -9.43 -39.84 -15.74
CA ALA A 629 -8.45 -40.86 -15.40
C ALA A 629 -7.05 -40.25 -15.28
N ALA A 630 -6.61 -39.49 -16.29
CA ALA A 630 -5.30 -38.83 -16.26
C ALA A 630 -5.18 -37.83 -15.11
N TYR A 631 -6.24 -37.06 -14.84
CA TYR A 631 -6.30 -36.14 -13.70
C TYR A 631 -6.10 -36.87 -12.37
N ARG A 632 -6.78 -38.01 -12.21
CA ARG A 632 -6.72 -38.80 -10.98
C ARG A 632 -5.36 -39.47 -10.82
N ASP A 633 -4.97 -40.25 -11.82
CA ASP A 633 -3.89 -41.22 -11.71
C ASP A 633 -2.51 -40.56 -11.88
N GLU A 634 -2.39 -39.56 -12.76
CA GLU A 634 -1.09 -38.93 -13.05
C GLU A 634 -0.81 -37.69 -12.20
N VAL A 635 -1.85 -37.05 -11.65
CA VAL A 635 -1.72 -35.73 -11.00
C VAL A 635 -2.22 -35.76 -9.56
N GLN A 636 -3.49 -36.10 -9.34
CA GLN A 636 -4.12 -36.03 -8.03
C GLN A 636 -3.51 -37.02 -7.04
N GLU A 637 -3.45 -38.31 -7.39
CA GLU A 637 -2.93 -39.35 -6.50
C GLU A 637 -1.45 -39.11 -6.12
N PRO A 638 -0.52 -38.87 -7.07
CA PRO A 638 0.89 -38.61 -6.74
C PRO A 638 1.09 -37.36 -5.89
N LEU A 639 0.36 -36.26 -6.16
CA LEU A 639 0.46 -35.03 -5.38
C LEU A 639 -0.07 -35.22 -3.96
N VAL A 640 -1.19 -35.94 -3.81
CA VAL A 640 -1.77 -36.24 -2.50
C VAL A 640 -0.83 -37.11 -1.68
N GLU A 641 -0.19 -38.12 -2.27
CA GLU A 641 0.82 -38.94 -1.60
C GLU A 641 2.04 -38.13 -1.17
N ALA A 642 2.60 -37.32 -2.08
CA ALA A 642 3.73 -36.44 -1.77
C ALA A 642 3.40 -35.50 -0.61
N ILE A 643 2.18 -34.95 -0.56
CA ILE A 643 1.75 -34.05 0.52
C ILE A 643 1.52 -34.80 1.82
N LYS A 644 0.94 -36.00 1.80
CA LYS A 644 0.82 -36.83 3.01
C LYS A 644 2.21 -37.04 3.64
N GLU A 645 3.22 -37.33 2.84
CA GLU A 645 4.60 -37.51 3.31
C GLU A 645 5.24 -36.19 3.81
N MET A 646 5.00 -35.07 3.14
CA MET A 646 5.48 -33.76 3.60
C MET A 646 4.80 -33.25 4.87
N MET A 647 3.51 -33.53 5.03
CA MET A 647 2.74 -33.18 6.22
C MET A 647 3.23 -33.93 7.46
N LYS A 648 3.67 -35.20 7.32
CA LYS A 648 4.38 -35.91 8.40
C LYS A 648 5.65 -35.16 8.84
N ARG A 649 6.33 -34.49 7.92
CA ARG A 649 7.54 -33.67 8.17
C ARG A 649 7.21 -32.23 8.57
N ARG A 650 5.94 -31.86 8.72
CA ARG A 650 5.43 -30.48 8.95
C ARG A 650 5.89 -29.46 7.89
N ASP A 651 6.17 -29.91 6.67
CA ASP A 651 6.51 -29.03 5.56
C ASP A 651 5.25 -28.66 4.75
N ARG A 652 4.95 -27.36 4.66
CA ARG A 652 3.74 -26.82 4.00
C ARG A 652 4.03 -26.14 2.66
N ARG A 653 5.27 -26.22 2.15
CA ARG A 653 5.72 -25.45 0.98
C ARG A 653 5.03 -25.84 -0.33
N LEU A 654 4.61 -27.09 -0.51
CA LEU A 654 4.01 -27.56 -1.78
C LEU A 654 2.49 -27.43 -1.85
N LEU A 655 1.80 -27.05 -0.77
CA LEU A 655 0.32 -26.96 -0.77
C LEU A 655 -0.21 -25.96 -1.81
N GLY A 656 0.44 -24.82 -1.95
CA GLY A 656 0.05 -23.81 -2.95
C GLY A 656 0.31 -24.27 -4.39
N ALA A 657 1.44 -24.96 -4.62
CA ALA A 657 1.77 -25.50 -5.94
C ALA A 657 0.78 -26.59 -6.36
N MET A 658 0.39 -27.49 -5.44
CA MET A 658 -0.61 -28.53 -5.70
C MET A 658 -1.94 -27.94 -6.18
N VAL A 659 -2.49 -26.96 -5.44
CA VAL A 659 -3.80 -26.39 -5.79
C VAL A 659 -3.76 -25.75 -7.18
N GLN A 660 -2.67 -25.04 -7.52
CA GLN A 660 -2.50 -24.46 -8.85
C GLN A 660 -2.39 -25.54 -9.93
N THR A 661 -1.64 -26.61 -9.69
CA THR A 661 -1.50 -27.71 -10.66
C THR A 661 -2.82 -28.46 -10.87
N LEU A 662 -3.57 -28.74 -9.80
CA LEU A 662 -4.87 -29.42 -9.87
C LEU A 662 -5.96 -28.57 -10.52
N LEU A 663 -5.89 -27.24 -10.39
CA LEU A 663 -6.82 -26.34 -11.08
C LEU A 663 -6.46 -26.16 -12.55
N ALA A 664 -5.17 -26.17 -12.88
CA ALA A 664 -4.69 -25.97 -14.25
C ALA A 664 -4.79 -27.24 -15.10
N TYR A 665 -4.69 -28.44 -14.51
CA TYR A 665 -4.65 -29.70 -15.27
C TYR A 665 -5.78 -29.88 -16.30
N PRO A 666 -7.06 -29.58 -15.96
CA PRO A 666 -8.16 -29.70 -16.92
C PRO A 666 -8.05 -28.77 -18.14
N ASP A 667 -7.28 -27.67 -18.04
CA ASP A 667 -7.05 -26.74 -19.14
C ASP A 667 -5.94 -27.25 -20.10
N TYR A 668 -5.21 -28.30 -19.74
CA TYR A 668 -4.22 -28.91 -20.62
C TYR A 668 -4.89 -29.86 -21.61
N CYS A 669 -4.73 -29.58 -22.90
CA CYS A 669 -5.20 -30.45 -23.97
C CYS A 669 -4.30 -31.70 -24.06
N PRO A 670 -4.82 -32.94 -23.89
CA PRO A 670 -4.00 -34.15 -23.86
C PRO A 670 -3.65 -34.72 -25.26
N VAL A 671 -3.87 -33.95 -26.33
CA VAL A 671 -3.65 -34.47 -27.70
C VAL A 671 -2.16 -34.56 -28.02
N GLN A 672 -1.57 -35.74 -27.83
CA GLN A 672 -0.26 -36.10 -28.34
C GLN A 672 -0.25 -36.12 -29.87
N THR A 673 0.22 -35.04 -30.51
CA THR A 673 0.59 -35.08 -31.93
C THR A 673 2.02 -35.61 -32.06
N LYS A 674 2.16 -36.82 -32.62
CA LYS A 674 3.46 -37.48 -32.84
C LYS A 674 4.13 -36.89 -34.10
N PHE A 675 5.34 -36.36 -33.97
CA PHE A 675 6.17 -35.95 -35.10
C PHE A 675 7.46 -36.79 -35.13
N TRP A 676 7.91 -37.15 -36.34
CA TRP A 676 9.10 -37.96 -36.58
C TRP A 676 10.30 -37.05 -36.92
N ASP A 677 11.32 -37.02 -36.06
CA ASP A 677 12.57 -36.30 -36.33
C ASP A 677 13.55 -37.23 -37.07
N ARG A 678 13.85 -36.89 -38.32
CA ARG A 678 14.75 -37.63 -39.22
C ARG A 678 16.21 -37.66 -38.74
N ALA A 679 16.64 -36.73 -37.88
CA ALA A 679 18.04 -36.61 -37.50
C ALA A 679 18.41 -37.49 -36.29
N ALA A 680 17.45 -37.82 -35.43
CA ALA A 680 17.71 -38.49 -34.16
C ALA A 680 17.22 -39.94 -34.09
N SER A 681 16.37 -40.39 -35.02
CA SER A 681 15.77 -41.74 -35.01
C SER A 681 15.12 -42.13 -33.67
N ILE A 682 14.61 -41.14 -32.92
CA ILE A 682 14.00 -41.33 -31.59
C ILE A 682 12.62 -40.68 -31.58
N TYR A 683 11.64 -41.36 -30.99
CA TYR A 683 10.31 -40.84 -30.72
C TYR A 683 10.35 -39.89 -29.52
N VAL A 684 10.03 -38.62 -29.73
CA VAL A 684 9.94 -37.64 -28.64
C VAL A 684 8.50 -37.15 -28.54
N ALA A 685 7.83 -37.50 -27.44
CA ALA A 685 6.58 -36.87 -27.04
C ALA A 685 6.91 -35.52 -26.40
N LEU A 686 6.66 -34.44 -27.13
CA LEU A 686 6.74 -33.08 -26.59
C LEU A 686 5.31 -32.54 -26.41
N CYS A 687 4.87 -32.39 -25.17
CA CYS A 687 3.80 -31.44 -24.85
C CYS A 687 4.31 -30.05 -25.26
N ARG A 688 3.69 -29.44 -26.27
CA ARG A 688 3.97 -28.03 -26.61
C ARG A 688 3.21 -27.12 -25.66
N TRP A 689 3.95 -26.11 -25.18
CA TRP A 689 3.44 -24.91 -24.51
C TRP A 689 2.83 -23.93 -25.50
#